data_AF-A0A651HAN4-F1
#
_entry.id   AF-A0A651HAN4-F1
#
_cell.length_a   1.000
_cell.length_b   1.000
_cell.length_c   1.000
_cell.angle_alpha   90.00
_cell.angle_beta   90.00
_cell.angle_gamma   90.00
#
_symmetry.space_group_name_H-M   'P 1'
#
loop_
_entity.id
_entity.type
_entity.pdbx_description
1 polymer ?
#
loop_
_entity_poly.entity_id
_entity_poly.type
_entity_poly.pdbx_seq_one_letter_code
_entity_poly.pdbx_strand_id
1 'polypeptide(L)'
;MSSREPNLPALPRPSPLIHVLAVAAKLFATAAFLLAFIVFWAWFFRPPQIHEVRELPPEVVAEAEERRATRLEVDDPPVLHRTVDYREGPAAAWWPRRQSPLLDPLVAEGSLPPVAERTGPEPAVIEGIDGVGEYGGTWFQAIGSEFDFTRIRDTLSGGALVRWSPHGPPIVPHIARDFEVSDDHRVYTFHLRRGMRWSDGHPFTADDLLFWWEYDVLQPDFDLAGDPPNFMKTRGEYGTVEKIDDHTVRFSFPHPNAAFLDRIATSSGIDMVNTPAHYLRRYHPVTGDPDELRRAMRALQLPNPRSVYARIKNPNNPEHPRLWPWVYRTHKATPPYAFVRNPYYFAVDPEGNQLPYMDRVLKDVKSARMIAGHAAGGAYTIQPTYVGFNNYTLFMTQGPIYGYQVYHWYNANASDYLINVNVNRRVTPGDRESRNKADLLNERRFRQALSLAINRRAIIETEFSGLGRPAQAAPRAESPYHHPELEESFIRFDPARANQLLDDLGLTERDLDGYRLFADGARMHFFISVAAFFSAEVAQLIADDWRAVGVRATVRERARQLFYAELEGLQHDFSIWGSNDEFNPVVQPRLFVPVAWDSDFARGWSRWYNADGLYGSERAARLPFGGPPPEHPLYETMLIYEQVKEAPTLEERIELMDRILAIAAENLWTISIATSLPTLFIVSDEVRNVPATALSGWNYITPSNTGIETYWLTESRDSPGAIAAMRQEILEVTPWPHDVTGTAVPRSRFDLAWLVRFLIYGSLVAGLALLALRHPFVLQRLVIMVPTLLIISIVSFVIIQLPPGDFLSYRIVQLQESGSEMAEAEIQELRDLFHLEDGAFRQYLRWMGMDWFLTYDKADRGLLQGYLGRSMDSLESVNIIMGDRLLLTILLSAATIIFTWMMALPIGIYSAVRQYSIGDYIFSLIGFLGMSIPGFLLAIVMMYLSLKYFNLNISGLFSPEYAGQPEWTWGKFVDLLQHLWLPVVIIGVSGTAGMIRVMRGNLLDELKKPYVTTALAKGVRPIRLLFKYPVRIALNPFISGIGGIFPELIGGGAIVSLVLSLPTIGPLLLDALMMEDLYMAGSMLMVLSLLGVMGTLVSDLLLLALDPRIRMEGGTR
;
A
#
# COMPACT_ATOMS: atom_id res chain seq x y z
N MET A 1 -62.21 4.03 -75.81
CA MET A 1 -62.36 5.50 -75.71
C MET A 1 -60.99 6.10 -75.40
N SER A 2 -60.57 7.08 -76.20
CA SER A 2 -59.20 7.56 -76.38
C SER A 2 -58.90 8.83 -75.57
N SER A 3 -57.75 8.88 -74.90
CA SER A 3 -56.78 9.98 -75.08
C SER A 3 -55.42 9.60 -74.43
N ARG A 4 -54.36 9.67 -75.24
CA ARG A 4 -52.95 9.59 -74.86
C ARG A 4 -52.49 10.95 -74.35
N GLU A 5 -51.55 10.98 -73.40
CA GLU A 5 -50.49 12.01 -73.28
C GLU A 5 -49.34 11.49 -72.36
N PRO A 6 -48.12 12.05 -72.41
CA PRO A 6 -46.94 11.30 -72.88
C PRO A 6 -45.94 10.90 -71.79
N ASN A 7 -45.21 9.81 -72.06
CA ASN A 7 -44.01 9.39 -71.33
C ASN A 7 -42.91 10.48 -71.39
N LEU A 8 -42.60 11.10 -70.24
CA LEU A 8 -41.34 11.81 -69.99
C LEU A 8 -40.27 10.79 -69.51
N PRO A 9 -39.01 10.89 -69.97
CA PRO A 9 -37.97 9.93 -69.58
C PRO A 9 -37.63 10.10 -68.09
N ALA A 10 -37.66 8.99 -67.36
CA ALA A 10 -37.11 8.92 -66.01
C ALA A 10 -35.61 9.30 -66.04
N LEU A 11 -35.26 10.37 -65.34
CA LEU A 11 -33.88 10.68 -64.99
C LEU A 11 -33.27 9.44 -64.31
N PRO A 12 -32.06 9.00 -64.70
CA PRO A 12 -31.46 7.80 -64.12
C PRO A 12 -31.27 8.02 -62.63
N ARG A 13 -31.95 7.20 -61.81
CA ARG A 13 -31.64 7.08 -60.39
C ARG A 13 -30.16 6.73 -60.30
N PRO A 14 -29.35 7.44 -59.48
CA PRO A 14 -27.95 7.06 -59.30
C PRO A 14 -27.91 5.58 -58.88
N SER A 15 -27.00 4.82 -59.47
CA SER A 15 -26.94 3.38 -59.23
C SER A 15 -26.86 3.10 -57.72
N PRO A 16 -27.51 2.03 -57.22
CA PRO A 16 -27.42 1.67 -55.81
C PRO A 16 -25.96 1.56 -55.34
N LEU A 17 -25.06 1.20 -56.25
CA LEU A 17 -23.61 1.16 -56.03
C LEU A 17 -23.02 2.53 -55.69
N ILE A 18 -23.37 3.59 -56.43
CA ILE A 18 -22.87 4.96 -56.18
C ILE A 18 -23.41 5.49 -54.84
N HIS A 19 -24.65 5.14 -54.49
CA HIS A 19 -25.23 5.57 -53.23
C HIS A 19 -24.63 4.82 -52.03
N VAL A 20 -24.34 3.52 -52.19
CA VAL A 20 -23.60 2.70 -51.23
C VAL A 20 -22.17 3.19 -51.07
N LEU A 21 -21.47 3.52 -52.17
CA LEU A 21 -20.11 4.08 -52.14
C LEU A 21 -20.08 5.46 -51.48
N ALA A 22 -21.08 6.32 -51.69
CA ALA A 22 -21.17 7.62 -51.04
C ALA A 22 -21.48 7.52 -49.53
N VAL A 23 -22.24 6.49 -49.11
CA VAL A 23 -22.51 6.21 -47.69
C VAL A 23 -21.30 5.54 -47.03
N ALA A 24 -20.64 4.61 -47.72
CA ALA A 24 -19.38 4.02 -47.28
C ALA A 24 -18.29 5.09 -47.16
N ALA A 25 -18.18 6.02 -48.10
CA ALA A 25 -17.25 7.15 -48.01
C ALA A 25 -17.57 8.10 -46.85
N LYS A 26 -18.84 8.34 -46.53
CA LYS A 26 -19.25 9.13 -45.36
C LYS A 26 -18.98 8.41 -44.04
N LEU A 27 -19.22 7.10 -43.97
CA LEU A 27 -18.92 6.28 -42.80
C LEU A 27 -17.41 6.13 -42.60
N PHE A 28 -16.66 5.94 -43.68
CA PHE A 28 -15.21 5.97 -43.68
C PHE A 28 -14.71 7.36 -43.29
N ALA A 29 -15.35 8.45 -43.72
CA ALA A 29 -15.01 9.79 -43.28
C ALA A 29 -15.35 10.04 -41.80
N THR A 30 -16.44 9.49 -41.25
CA THR A 30 -16.76 9.62 -39.81
C THR A 30 -15.86 8.76 -38.94
N ALA A 31 -15.59 7.52 -39.35
CA ALA A 31 -14.64 6.63 -38.69
C ALA A 31 -13.21 7.16 -38.81
N ALA A 32 -12.82 7.66 -39.99
CA ALA A 32 -11.56 8.36 -40.19
C ALA A 32 -11.53 9.71 -39.49
N PHE A 33 -12.65 10.39 -39.23
CA PHE A 33 -12.69 11.60 -38.42
C PHE A 33 -12.56 11.28 -36.93
N LEU A 34 -13.15 10.20 -36.43
CA LEU A 34 -12.95 9.72 -35.05
C LEU A 34 -11.51 9.22 -34.86
N LEU A 35 -11.02 8.44 -35.82
CA LEU A 35 -9.64 7.98 -35.84
C LEU A 35 -8.69 9.16 -36.04
N ALA A 36 -8.98 10.11 -36.92
CA ALA A 36 -8.19 11.33 -37.08
C ALA A 36 -8.35 12.27 -35.90
N PHE A 37 -9.44 12.27 -35.15
CA PHE A 37 -9.58 13.05 -33.92
C PHE A 37 -8.71 12.44 -32.82
N ILE A 38 -8.75 11.11 -32.65
CA ILE A 38 -7.87 10.38 -31.73
C ILE A 38 -6.41 10.51 -32.15
N VAL A 39 -6.11 10.37 -33.44
CA VAL A 39 -4.75 10.50 -34.01
C VAL A 39 -4.29 11.95 -33.99
N PHE A 40 -5.16 12.94 -34.22
CA PHE A 40 -4.84 14.37 -34.14
C PHE A 40 -4.58 14.77 -32.70
N TRP A 41 -5.42 14.35 -31.75
CA TRP A 41 -5.15 14.56 -30.32
C TRP A 41 -3.87 13.84 -29.88
N ALA A 42 -3.67 12.59 -30.28
CA ALA A 42 -2.44 11.86 -29.99
C ALA A 42 -1.20 12.44 -30.71
N TRP A 43 -1.37 13.11 -31.85
CA TRP A 43 -0.30 13.75 -32.63
C TRP A 43 0.07 15.13 -32.08
N PHE A 44 -0.93 15.92 -31.68
CA PHE A 44 -0.77 17.27 -31.15
C PHE A 44 -0.07 17.30 -29.78
N PHE A 45 -0.10 16.16 -29.05
CA PHE A 45 0.53 16.00 -27.74
C PHE A 45 1.64 14.94 -27.73
N ARG A 46 2.33 14.70 -28.87
CA ARG A 46 3.41 13.70 -28.94
C ARG A 46 4.63 14.07 -28.09
N PRO A 47 5.09 13.19 -27.17
CA PRO A 47 6.46 13.21 -26.70
C PRO A 47 7.42 12.57 -27.74
N PRO A 48 8.75 12.67 -27.57
CA PRO A 48 9.74 12.16 -28.52
C PRO A 48 9.61 10.65 -28.77
N GLN A 49 9.96 10.21 -29.99
CA GLN A 49 9.78 8.84 -30.48
C GLN A 49 10.82 7.86 -29.90
N ILE A 50 10.39 6.63 -29.61
CA ILE A 50 11.25 5.49 -29.24
C ILE A 50 11.36 4.52 -30.43
N HIS A 51 12.52 3.85 -30.53
CA HIS A 51 12.89 2.90 -31.57
C HIS A 51 12.26 1.50 -31.38
N GLU A 52 12.09 0.75 -32.48
CA GLU A 52 11.55 -0.63 -32.49
C GLU A 52 12.42 -1.61 -31.70
N VAL A 53 11.75 -2.53 -31.00
CA VAL A 53 12.34 -3.64 -30.23
C VAL A 53 13.16 -4.55 -31.15
N ARG A 54 14.48 -4.60 -30.93
CA ARG A 54 15.37 -5.65 -31.47
C ARG A 54 15.44 -6.82 -30.49
N GLU A 55 15.66 -8.04 -31.00
CA GLU A 55 16.13 -9.15 -30.16
C GLU A 55 17.38 -8.70 -29.39
N LEU A 56 17.39 -8.95 -28.08
CA LEU A 56 18.53 -8.59 -27.23
C LEU A 56 19.78 -9.33 -27.73
N PRO A 57 20.91 -8.64 -27.94
CA PRO A 57 22.16 -9.31 -28.26
C PRO A 57 22.49 -10.38 -27.21
N PRO A 58 23.08 -11.53 -27.60
CA PRO A 58 23.46 -12.59 -26.67
C PRO A 58 24.36 -12.10 -25.51
N GLU A 59 25.16 -11.05 -25.76
CA GLU A 59 26.01 -10.40 -24.76
C GLU A 59 25.19 -9.77 -23.62
N VAL A 60 24.05 -9.12 -23.92
CA VAL A 60 23.16 -8.52 -22.91
C VAL A 60 22.48 -9.60 -22.07
N VAL A 61 22.16 -10.74 -22.68
CA VAL A 61 21.61 -11.91 -21.96
C VAL A 61 22.66 -12.53 -21.04
N ALA A 62 23.89 -12.69 -21.52
CA ALA A 62 25.00 -13.21 -20.72
C ALA A 62 25.35 -12.27 -19.55
N GLU A 63 25.38 -10.95 -19.78
CA GLU A 63 25.57 -9.95 -18.73
C GLU A 63 24.44 -9.99 -17.69
N ALA A 64 23.19 -10.16 -18.14
CA ALA A 64 22.04 -10.35 -17.25
C ALA A 64 22.14 -11.64 -16.41
N GLU A 65 22.73 -12.71 -16.96
CA GLU A 65 23.00 -13.96 -16.22
C GLU A 65 24.14 -13.80 -15.21
N GLU A 66 25.19 -13.06 -15.56
CA GLU A 66 26.29 -12.75 -14.65
C GLU A 66 25.84 -11.88 -13.48
N ARG A 67 25.09 -10.80 -13.76
CA ARG A 67 24.52 -9.91 -12.73
C ARG A 67 23.57 -10.64 -11.77
N ARG A 68 22.91 -11.73 -12.21
CA ARG A 68 22.04 -12.56 -11.37
C ARG A 68 22.78 -13.34 -10.29
N ALA A 69 24.08 -13.59 -10.45
CA ALA A 69 24.86 -14.36 -9.48
C ALA A 69 25.27 -13.56 -8.22
N THR A 70 24.85 -12.29 -8.12
CA THR A 70 25.03 -11.33 -7.01
C THR A 70 26.09 -11.73 -5.97
N ARG A 71 27.27 -11.11 -6.03
CA ARG A 71 28.35 -11.31 -5.05
C ARG A 71 28.55 -10.04 -4.24
N LEU A 72 28.77 -10.20 -2.94
CA LEU A 72 29.17 -9.12 -2.04
C LEU A 72 30.69 -9.11 -1.89
N GLU A 73 31.28 -7.92 -1.78
CA GLU A 73 32.70 -7.74 -1.50
C GLU A 73 32.87 -7.70 0.01
N VAL A 74 33.20 -8.85 0.61
CA VAL A 74 33.25 -8.99 2.08
C VAL A 74 34.58 -8.48 2.65
N ASP A 75 35.68 -8.57 1.89
CA ASP A 75 37.02 -8.21 2.36
C ASP A 75 37.30 -6.69 2.31
N ASP A 76 36.68 -5.98 1.36
CA ASP A 76 36.83 -4.53 1.18
C ASP A 76 35.47 -3.92 0.76
N PRO A 77 34.46 -3.95 1.64
CA PRO A 77 33.13 -3.45 1.31
C PRO A 77 33.17 -1.93 1.09
N PRO A 78 32.31 -1.38 0.21
CA PRO A 78 32.24 0.06 0.01
C PRO A 78 31.82 0.76 1.31
N VAL A 79 32.63 1.72 1.77
CA VAL A 79 32.33 2.55 2.94
C VAL A 79 32.15 4.00 2.50
N LEU A 80 30.91 4.49 2.55
CA LEU A 80 30.56 5.83 2.10
C LEU A 80 30.93 6.93 3.12
N HIS A 81 31.06 6.58 4.40
CA HIS A 81 31.43 7.52 5.44
C HIS A 81 32.93 7.86 5.39
N ARG A 82 33.27 9.15 5.48
CA ARG A 82 34.65 9.62 5.56
C ARG A 82 34.94 10.16 6.95
N THR A 83 35.98 9.61 7.58
CA THR A 83 36.56 10.20 8.79
C THR A 83 37.33 11.46 8.42
N VAL A 84 37.03 12.58 9.08
CA VAL A 84 37.67 13.88 8.86
C VAL A 84 38.15 14.49 10.17
N ASP A 85 39.13 15.40 10.10
CA ASP A 85 39.60 16.15 11.26
C ASP A 85 38.79 17.45 11.43
N TYR A 86 37.78 17.43 12.31
CA TYR A 86 36.93 18.59 12.56
C TYR A 86 37.67 19.82 13.10
N ARG A 87 38.95 19.71 13.51
CA ARG A 87 39.77 20.85 13.94
C ARG A 87 40.15 21.77 12.77
N GLU A 88 40.12 21.28 11.53
CA GLU A 88 40.32 22.11 10.34
C GLU A 88 39.23 23.18 10.18
N GLY A 89 38.02 22.88 10.66
CA GLY A 89 36.89 23.80 10.71
C GLY A 89 36.62 24.46 9.35
N PRO A 90 36.38 25.79 9.31
CA PRO A 90 36.09 26.49 8.07
C PRO A 90 37.16 26.41 6.99
N ALA A 91 38.40 25.98 7.28
CA ALA A 91 39.45 25.85 6.27
C ALA A 91 39.30 24.57 5.42
N ALA A 92 38.62 23.54 5.93
CA ALA A 92 38.45 22.27 5.26
C ALA A 92 37.61 22.35 3.99
N ALA A 93 37.83 21.41 3.06
CA ALA A 93 37.02 21.24 1.85
C ALA A 93 35.59 20.79 2.20
N TRP A 94 35.44 19.87 3.14
CA TRP A 94 34.15 19.33 3.59
C TRP A 94 33.32 20.31 4.42
N TRP A 95 33.84 21.49 4.78
CA TRP A 95 33.09 22.45 5.58
C TRP A 95 31.81 22.88 4.83
N PRO A 96 30.63 22.95 5.48
CA PRO A 96 29.39 23.27 4.78
C PRO A 96 29.44 24.67 4.16
N ARG A 97 29.51 24.75 2.83
CA ARG A 97 29.60 26.02 2.06
C ARG A 97 28.60 26.10 0.93
N ARG A 98 28.16 24.95 0.42
CA ARG A 98 27.27 24.86 -0.74
C ARG A 98 25.96 24.18 -0.32
N GLN A 99 24.89 24.57 -0.99
CA GLN A 99 23.53 24.12 -0.73
C GLN A 99 22.79 24.01 -2.08
N SER A 100 21.64 23.34 -2.09
CA SER A 100 20.82 23.30 -3.30
C SER A 100 20.38 24.71 -3.72
N PRO A 101 20.42 25.04 -5.03
CA PRO A 101 19.88 26.30 -5.56
C PRO A 101 18.42 26.56 -5.22
N LEU A 102 17.66 25.52 -4.85
CA LEU A 102 16.31 25.64 -4.32
C LEU A 102 16.26 26.55 -3.07
N LEU A 103 17.29 26.48 -2.22
CA LEU A 103 17.37 27.14 -0.92
C LEU A 103 17.96 28.56 -0.97
N ASP A 104 18.66 28.93 -2.05
CA ASP A 104 19.35 30.21 -2.15
C ASP A 104 18.43 31.43 -1.95
N PRO A 105 17.23 31.48 -2.56
CA PRO A 105 16.31 32.59 -2.33
C PRO A 105 15.84 32.66 -0.87
N LEU A 106 15.61 31.51 -0.23
CA LEU A 106 15.15 31.45 1.16
C LEU A 106 16.21 31.99 2.14
N VAL A 107 17.49 31.73 1.86
CA VAL A 107 18.60 32.29 2.64
C VAL A 107 18.77 33.78 2.35
N ALA A 108 18.70 34.19 1.08
CA ALA A 108 18.81 35.59 0.68
C ALA A 108 17.68 36.47 1.27
N GLU A 109 16.48 35.91 1.42
CA GLU A 109 15.32 36.55 2.03
C GLU A 109 15.36 36.56 3.57
N GLY A 110 16.27 35.79 4.18
CA GLY A 110 16.37 35.64 5.64
C GLY A 110 15.36 34.66 6.25
N SER A 111 14.63 33.92 5.42
CA SER A 111 13.67 32.88 5.83
C SER A 111 14.38 31.59 6.29
N LEU A 112 15.62 31.37 5.86
CA LEU A 112 16.49 30.27 6.32
C LEU A 112 17.88 30.79 6.71
N PRO A 113 18.50 30.26 7.77
CA PRO A 113 19.90 30.58 8.09
C PRO A 113 20.88 30.10 7.01
N PRO A 114 22.12 30.65 6.96
CA PRO A 114 23.18 30.15 6.10
C PRO A 114 23.49 28.66 6.34
N VAL A 115 23.94 27.95 5.30
CA VAL A 115 24.17 26.48 5.35
C VAL A 115 25.06 26.04 6.52
N ALA A 116 26.15 26.75 6.80
CA ALA A 116 27.06 26.41 7.91
C ALA A 116 26.37 26.45 9.29
N GLU A 117 25.39 27.33 9.49
CA GLU A 117 24.63 27.42 10.74
C GLU A 117 23.54 26.33 10.84
N ARG A 118 23.02 25.89 9.69
CA ARG A 118 21.99 24.84 9.60
C ARG A 118 22.59 23.45 9.80
N THR A 119 23.68 23.13 9.11
CA THR A 119 24.35 21.82 9.14
C THR A 119 25.21 21.64 10.39
N GLY A 120 25.80 22.73 10.90
CA GLY A 120 26.68 22.71 12.07
C GLY A 120 28.15 22.46 11.75
N PRO A 121 29.04 22.63 12.75
CA PRO A 121 30.49 22.53 12.58
C PRO A 121 31.05 21.11 12.42
N GLU A 122 30.30 20.07 12.82
CA GLU A 122 30.75 18.68 12.76
C GLU A 122 29.82 17.80 11.88
N PRO A 123 29.65 18.15 10.59
CA PRO A 123 28.74 17.44 9.69
C PRO A 123 29.19 15.99 9.45
N ALA A 124 28.25 15.10 9.12
CA ALA A 124 28.63 13.80 8.56
C ALA A 124 29.19 13.99 7.16
N VAL A 125 30.39 13.47 6.87
CA VAL A 125 30.97 13.54 5.52
C VAL A 125 30.73 12.20 4.82
N ILE A 126 29.92 12.24 3.77
CA ILE A 126 29.44 11.06 3.05
C ILE A 126 29.78 11.21 1.57
N GLU A 127 30.57 10.29 1.04
CA GLU A 127 30.95 10.25 -0.37
C GLU A 127 30.10 9.22 -1.11
N GLY A 128 29.47 9.63 -2.22
CA GLY A 128 28.74 8.71 -3.09
C GLY A 128 29.68 7.75 -3.81
N ILE A 129 29.16 6.60 -4.25
CA ILE A 129 30.00 5.55 -4.85
C ILE A 129 30.69 5.97 -6.16
N ASP A 130 30.11 6.92 -6.90
CA ASP A 130 30.69 7.53 -8.10
C ASP A 130 31.35 8.91 -7.80
N GLY A 131 31.34 9.36 -6.54
CA GLY A 131 31.90 10.64 -6.09
C GLY A 131 30.86 11.74 -5.84
N VAL A 132 31.29 13.00 -6.01
CA VAL A 132 30.49 14.22 -5.80
C VAL A 132 29.41 14.37 -6.88
N GLY A 133 28.17 14.65 -6.46
CA GLY A 133 27.01 14.82 -7.32
C GLY A 133 26.55 16.27 -7.54
N GLU A 134 25.48 16.41 -8.31
CA GLU A 134 24.85 17.70 -8.63
C GLU A 134 23.46 17.84 -7.99
N TYR A 135 23.09 19.07 -7.62
CA TYR A 135 21.80 19.34 -6.97
C TYR A 135 20.61 19.35 -7.93
N GLY A 136 19.46 18.92 -7.40
CA GLY A 136 18.16 19.10 -8.01
C GLY A 136 17.53 17.80 -8.47
N GLY A 137 16.26 17.91 -8.87
CA GLY A 137 15.51 16.77 -9.38
C GLY A 137 14.66 16.07 -8.34
N THR A 138 13.81 15.18 -8.84
CA THR A 138 12.79 14.47 -8.07
C THR A 138 12.99 12.95 -8.19
N TRP A 139 13.14 12.27 -7.05
CA TRP A 139 12.96 10.83 -6.95
C TRP A 139 11.47 10.51 -7.05
N PHE A 140 11.03 10.01 -8.21
CA PHE A 140 9.66 9.53 -8.38
C PHE A 140 9.59 8.00 -8.29
N GLN A 141 8.68 7.50 -7.45
CA GLN A 141 8.40 6.08 -7.25
C GLN A 141 6.92 5.83 -6.96
N ALA A 142 6.48 4.58 -7.02
CA ALA A 142 5.16 4.15 -6.57
C ALA A 142 5.21 3.14 -5.42
N ILE A 143 4.14 3.14 -4.62
CA ILE A 143 3.89 2.22 -3.51
C ILE A 143 2.53 1.52 -3.70
N GLY A 144 2.35 0.36 -3.05
CA GLY A 144 1.21 -0.53 -3.26
C GLY A 144 -0.08 -0.09 -2.59
N SER A 145 0.05 0.63 -1.47
CA SER A 145 -1.07 1.12 -0.67
C SER A 145 -0.64 2.31 0.20
N GLU A 146 -1.60 2.98 0.86
CA GLU A 146 -1.27 4.03 1.84
C GLU A 146 -0.51 3.48 3.06
N PHE A 147 -0.68 2.20 3.40
CA PHE A 147 0.07 1.58 4.50
C PHE A 147 1.60 1.64 4.27
N ASP A 148 2.04 1.47 3.01
CA ASP A 148 3.45 1.59 2.65
C ASP A 148 4.03 3.00 2.84
N PHE A 149 3.18 4.01 3.02
CA PHE A 149 3.65 5.34 3.43
C PHE A 149 4.46 5.25 4.72
N THR A 150 3.98 4.47 5.70
CA THR A 150 4.61 4.37 7.02
C THR A 150 6.01 3.78 6.95
N ARG A 151 6.28 2.94 5.94
CA ARG A 151 7.61 2.37 5.64
C ARG A 151 8.64 3.41 5.18
N ILE A 152 8.25 4.68 4.99
CA ILE A 152 9.17 5.79 4.73
C ILE A 152 10.25 5.90 5.82
N ARG A 153 9.88 5.62 7.07
CA ARG A 153 10.81 5.61 8.21
C ARG A 153 11.98 4.67 7.95
N ASP A 154 11.75 3.50 7.39
CA ASP A 154 12.79 2.47 7.21
C ASP A 154 13.45 2.51 5.83
N THR A 155 12.90 3.28 4.89
CA THR A 155 13.38 3.33 3.50
C THR A 155 14.05 4.63 3.10
N LEU A 156 13.63 5.77 3.67
CA LEU A 156 14.15 7.09 3.30
C LEU A 156 14.63 7.94 4.49
N SER A 157 14.52 7.45 5.73
CA SER A 157 15.15 8.10 6.89
C SER A 157 16.66 7.87 6.88
N GLY A 158 17.08 6.59 6.94
CA GLY A 158 18.46 6.17 7.14
C GLY A 158 19.15 6.68 8.41
N GLY A 159 18.47 7.43 9.27
CA GLY A 159 19.06 8.09 10.43
C GLY A 159 19.01 7.26 11.70
N ALA A 160 20.17 6.78 12.15
CA ALA A 160 20.41 6.19 13.46
C ALA A 160 21.76 6.70 14.03
N LEU A 161 22.10 6.37 15.29
CA LEU A 161 23.41 6.71 15.88
C LEU A 161 24.57 6.19 15.02
N VAL A 162 24.41 4.96 14.55
CA VAL A 162 25.32 4.25 13.63
C VAL A 162 24.52 3.65 12.48
N ARG A 163 25.18 3.31 11.38
CA ARG A 163 24.54 2.78 10.17
C ARG A 163 25.34 1.63 9.58
N TRP A 164 24.67 0.69 8.93
CA TRP A 164 25.32 -0.30 8.07
C TRP A 164 25.93 0.37 6.83
N SER A 165 27.04 -0.20 6.36
CA SER A 165 27.57 0.08 5.02
C SER A 165 26.68 -0.58 3.94
N PRO A 166 26.81 -0.20 2.65
CA PRO A 166 26.02 -0.78 1.56
C PRO A 166 26.02 -2.31 1.50
N HIS A 167 27.12 -2.98 1.87
CA HIS A 167 27.23 -4.45 1.90
C HIS A 167 26.96 -5.05 3.29
N GLY A 168 26.46 -4.25 4.24
CA GLY A 168 26.25 -4.63 5.65
C GLY A 168 27.42 -4.13 6.51
N PRO A 169 28.33 -5.00 6.99
CA PRO A 169 29.54 -4.57 7.71
C PRO A 169 30.50 -3.72 6.83
N PRO A 170 31.34 -2.85 7.42
CA PRO A 170 31.36 -2.50 8.84
C PRO A 170 30.22 -1.53 9.22
N ILE A 171 29.93 -1.46 10.52
CA ILE A 171 29.06 -0.42 11.10
C ILE A 171 29.85 0.89 11.16
N VAL A 172 29.27 1.97 10.67
CA VAL A 172 29.90 3.30 10.65
C VAL A 172 29.11 4.32 11.49
N PRO A 173 29.78 5.36 12.05
CA PRO A 173 29.09 6.46 12.72
C PRO A 173 28.16 7.20 11.76
N HIS A 174 26.98 7.61 12.23
CA HIS A 174 26.04 8.41 11.45
C HIS A 174 25.59 9.65 12.22
N ILE A 175 24.53 9.59 13.05
CA ILE A 175 24.17 10.72 13.94
C ILE A 175 25.25 10.92 15.00
N ALA A 176 25.83 9.83 15.50
CA ALA A 176 27.06 9.92 16.28
C ALA A 176 28.22 10.34 15.36
N ARG A 177 29.05 11.26 15.85
CA ARG A 177 30.33 11.62 15.24
C ARG A 177 31.28 10.43 15.31
N ASP A 178 31.35 9.81 16.49
CA ASP A 178 32.13 8.63 16.82
C ASP A 178 31.56 7.96 18.09
N PHE A 179 32.10 6.79 18.43
CA PHE A 179 31.72 6.05 19.63
C PHE A 179 32.89 5.25 20.20
N GLU A 180 32.83 4.99 21.50
CA GLU A 180 33.77 4.17 22.25
C GLU A 180 33.03 2.99 22.88
N VAL A 181 33.63 1.81 22.83
CA VAL A 181 33.11 0.58 23.44
C VAL A 181 34.12 0.10 24.47
N SER A 182 33.69 -0.20 25.70
CA SER A 182 34.56 -0.81 26.71
C SER A 182 34.95 -2.23 26.33
N ASP A 183 36.14 -2.67 26.74
CA ASP A 183 36.67 -4.02 26.44
C ASP A 183 35.73 -5.16 26.91
N ASP A 184 34.92 -4.91 27.94
CA ASP A 184 33.94 -5.86 28.49
C ASP A 184 32.55 -5.76 27.85
N HIS A 185 32.37 -4.90 26.84
CA HIS A 185 31.12 -4.65 26.12
C HIS A 185 29.94 -4.25 27.03
N ARG A 186 30.22 -3.63 28.17
CA ARG A 186 29.19 -3.14 29.10
C ARG A 186 28.91 -1.65 28.96
N VAL A 187 29.84 -0.87 28.42
CA VAL A 187 29.71 0.58 28.32
C VAL A 187 29.95 1.01 26.87
N TYR A 188 28.97 1.75 26.33
CA TYR A 188 29.03 2.36 25.02
C TYR A 188 28.87 3.87 25.18
N THR A 189 29.88 4.64 24.81
CA THR A 189 29.83 6.10 24.86
C THR A 189 29.74 6.63 23.43
N PHE A 190 28.69 7.36 23.11
CA PHE A 190 28.50 8.00 21.81
C PHE A 190 28.74 9.50 21.92
N HIS A 191 29.56 10.03 21.01
CA HIS A 191 29.77 11.45 20.87
C HIS A 191 28.89 11.97 19.72
N LEU A 192 27.88 12.75 20.04
CA LEU A 192 26.96 13.34 19.08
C LEU A 192 27.61 14.50 18.32
N ARG A 193 27.16 14.74 17.09
CA ARG A 193 27.65 15.83 16.26
C ARG A 193 27.23 17.19 16.82
N ARG A 194 28.20 18.09 17.02
CA ARG A 194 27.91 19.45 17.48
C ARG A 194 27.17 20.26 16.42
N GLY A 195 26.15 20.99 16.87
CA GLY A 195 25.34 21.89 16.04
C GLY A 195 24.30 21.21 15.17
N MET A 196 24.07 19.90 15.33
CA MET A 196 23.00 19.19 14.65
C MET A 196 21.62 19.71 15.08
N ARG A 197 20.67 19.75 14.13
CA ARG A 197 19.33 20.29 14.34
C ARG A 197 18.26 19.38 13.76
N TRP A 198 17.10 19.36 14.41
CA TRP A 198 15.86 18.84 13.85
C TRP A 198 15.42 19.67 12.64
N SER A 199 14.53 19.13 11.80
CA SER A 199 14.05 19.80 10.58
C SER A 199 13.31 21.14 10.80
N ASP A 200 12.92 21.44 12.04
CA ASP A 200 12.35 22.74 12.44
C ASP A 200 13.41 23.74 12.93
N GLY A 201 14.69 23.35 12.94
CA GLY A 201 15.83 24.15 13.38
C GLY A 201 16.15 24.03 14.87
N HIS A 202 15.35 23.30 15.67
CA HIS A 202 15.66 23.07 17.08
C HIS A 202 16.94 22.23 17.22
N PRO A 203 17.86 22.57 18.15
CA PRO A 203 19.05 21.74 18.40
C PRO A 203 18.67 20.29 18.74
N PHE A 204 19.40 19.33 18.18
CA PHE A 204 19.37 17.94 18.62
C PHE A 204 20.47 17.72 19.67
N THR A 205 20.11 17.15 20.82
CA THR A 205 21.06 16.91 21.93
C THR A 205 20.82 15.55 22.58
N ALA A 206 21.68 15.18 23.51
CA ALA A 206 21.49 14.01 24.36
C ALA A 206 20.16 14.02 25.15
N ASP A 207 19.50 15.18 25.32
CA ASP A 207 18.18 15.26 25.96
C ASP A 207 17.08 14.56 25.15
N ASP A 208 17.20 14.51 23.82
CA ASP A 208 16.25 13.81 22.96
C ASP A 208 16.32 12.29 23.17
N LEU A 209 17.54 11.75 23.31
CA LEU A 209 17.78 10.34 23.61
C LEU A 209 17.36 9.96 25.03
N LEU A 210 17.64 10.83 26.01
CA LEU A 210 17.14 10.62 27.37
C LEU A 210 15.62 10.66 27.42
N PHE A 211 14.98 11.58 26.70
CA PHE A 211 13.53 11.66 26.66
C PHE A 211 12.93 10.38 26.05
N TRP A 212 13.50 9.85 24.97
CA TRP A 212 13.12 8.53 24.46
C TRP A 212 13.27 7.44 25.53
N TRP A 213 14.43 7.36 26.18
CA TRP A 213 14.69 6.31 27.18
C TRP A 213 13.75 6.39 28.40
N GLU A 214 13.59 7.59 28.97
CA GLU A 214 12.81 7.80 30.19
C GLU A 214 11.30 7.71 29.95
N TYR A 215 10.81 8.22 28.81
CA TYR A 215 9.38 8.39 28.57
C TYR A 215 8.81 7.44 27.53
N ASP A 216 9.56 7.03 26.50
CA ASP A 216 9.08 6.04 25.54
C ASP A 216 9.39 4.60 25.96
N VAL A 217 10.45 4.36 26.74
CA VAL A 217 10.92 2.99 27.07
C VAL A 217 10.69 2.59 28.51
N LEU A 218 11.19 3.37 29.47
CA LEU A 218 11.16 2.99 30.89
C LEU A 218 9.78 3.15 31.52
N GLN A 219 8.84 3.78 30.83
CA GLN A 219 7.47 3.85 31.31
C GLN A 219 6.89 2.43 31.26
N PRO A 220 6.58 1.81 32.42
CA PRO A 220 5.90 0.51 32.46
C PRO A 220 4.60 0.55 31.65
N ASP A 221 4.07 1.78 31.54
CA ASP A 221 2.79 2.13 30.96
C ASP A 221 2.87 2.68 29.51
N PHE A 222 3.97 2.47 28.78
CA PHE A 222 4.12 3.09 27.44
C PHE A 222 4.76 2.20 26.37
N ASP A 223 4.12 1.07 26.06
CA ASP A 223 4.56 0.22 24.95
C ASP A 223 3.77 0.48 23.67
N LEU A 224 4.23 1.43 22.84
CA LEU A 224 3.63 1.70 21.52
C LEU A 224 3.87 0.58 20.49
N ALA A 225 4.86 -0.29 20.72
CA ALA A 225 5.33 -1.30 19.77
C ALA A 225 4.92 -2.73 20.14
N GLY A 226 4.39 -2.95 21.34
CA GLY A 226 3.94 -4.24 21.87
C GLY A 226 5.03 -5.11 22.50
N ASP A 227 6.31 -4.76 22.32
CA ASP A 227 7.43 -5.37 23.03
C ASP A 227 8.41 -4.31 23.58
N PRO A 228 8.85 -4.44 24.85
CA PRO A 228 9.94 -3.62 25.38
C PRO A 228 11.21 -3.79 24.53
N PRO A 229 12.09 -2.78 24.44
CA PRO A 229 13.31 -2.87 23.64
C PRO A 229 14.28 -3.89 24.28
N ASN A 230 14.15 -5.16 23.92
CA ASN A 230 14.96 -6.24 24.48
C ASN A 230 16.44 -6.11 24.12
N PHE A 231 16.78 -5.31 23.11
CA PHE A 231 18.17 -4.93 22.82
C PHE A 231 18.81 -4.07 23.93
N MET A 232 17.99 -3.45 24.80
CA MET A 232 18.41 -2.72 25.99
C MET A 232 18.48 -3.60 27.25
N LYS A 233 18.13 -4.90 27.16
CA LYS A 233 18.17 -5.84 28.28
C LYS A 233 19.29 -6.85 28.16
N THR A 234 19.92 -7.11 29.30
CA THR A 234 20.87 -8.22 29.48
C THR A 234 20.46 -9.02 30.71
N ARG A 235 20.27 -10.33 30.56
CA ARG A 235 19.81 -11.21 31.66
C ARG A 235 18.52 -10.77 32.35
N GLY A 236 17.58 -10.20 31.60
CA GLY A 236 16.30 -9.67 32.12
C GLY A 236 16.41 -8.31 32.81
N GLU A 237 17.61 -7.75 32.94
CA GLU A 237 17.85 -6.44 33.53
C GLU A 237 18.10 -5.39 32.45
N TYR A 238 17.45 -4.23 32.57
CA TYR A 238 17.70 -3.11 31.66
C TYR A 238 19.07 -2.47 31.90
N GLY A 239 19.71 -2.06 30.81
CA GLY A 239 20.78 -1.07 30.86
C GLY A 239 20.28 0.32 31.30
N THR A 240 21.20 1.27 31.38
CA THR A 240 20.91 2.68 31.66
C THR A 240 21.40 3.56 30.51
N VAL A 241 20.74 4.70 30.33
CA VAL A 241 21.18 5.76 29.40
C VAL A 241 21.44 7.00 30.23
N GLU A 242 22.64 7.54 30.12
CA GLU A 242 23.12 8.68 30.90
C GLU A 242 23.59 9.79 29.97
N LYS A 243 23.12 11.02 30.21
CA LYS A 243 23.70 12.22 29.60
C LYS A 243 24.94 12.64 30.37
N ILE A 244 26.09 12.63 29.70
CA ILE A 244 27.34 13.18 30.25
C ILE A 244 27.38 14.68 30.00
N ASP A 245 27.04 15.10 28.78
CA ASP A 245 26.82 16.48 28.36
C ASP A 245 25.86 16.52 27.15
N ASP A 246 25.55 17.71 26.62
CA ASP A 246 24.60 17.88 25.50
C ASP A 246 24.95 17.08 24.23
N HIS A 247 26.22 16.68 24.07
CA HIS A 247 26.72 15.98 22.89
C HIS A 247 27.41 14.65 23.25
N THR A 248 27.21 14.13 24.46
CA THR A 248 27.81 12.87 24.89
C THR A 248 26.79 12.07 25.69
N VAL A 249 26.45 10.89 25.20
CA VAL A 249 25.51 9.96 25.83
C VAL A 249 26.21 8.63 26.09
N ARG A 250 25.96 8.05 27.25
CA ARG A 250 26.52 6.76 27.66
C ARG A 250 25.41 5.75 27.88
N PHE A 251 25.58 4.57 27.29
CA PHE A 251 24.76 3.39 27.54
C PHE A 251 25.57 2.43 28.40
N SER A 252 25.01 1.99 29.52
CA SER A 252 25.67 1.08 30.46
C SER A 252 24.81 -0.16 30.70
N PHE A 253 25.39 -1.35 30.67
CA PHE A 253 24.68 -2.63 30.84
C PHE A 253 25.18 -3.38 32.09
N PRO A 254 24.28 -4.02 32.86
CA PRO A 254 24.66 -4.86 34.01
C PRO A 254 25.54 -6.06 33.62
N HIS A 255 25.35 -6.58 32.41
CA HIS A 255 26.13 -7.67 31.81
C HIS A 255 26.60 -7.27 30.41
N PRO A 256 27.60 -7.98 29.82
CA PRO A 256 28.07 -7.68 28.47
C PRO A 256 26.93 -7.70 27.45
N ASN A 257 26.95 -6.78 26.49
CA ASN A 257 25.98 -6.71 25.39
C ASN A 257 26.71 -6.43 24.08
N ALA A 258 27.48 -7.39 23.59
CA ALA A 258 28.35 -7.22 22.42
C ALA A 258 27.57 -6.99 21.11
N ALA A 259 26.35 -7.53 21.01
CA ALA A 259 25.47 -7.36 19.85
C ALA A 259 24.74 -6.00 19.80
N PHE A 260 24.99 -5.10 20.77
CA PHE A 260 24.28 -3.83 20.89
C PHE A 260 24.42 -2.95 19.64
N LEU A 261 25.63 -2.81 19.10
CA LEU A 261 25.88 -2.02 17.88
C LEU A 261 25.15 -2.59 16.66
N ASP A 262 25.19 -3.91 16.47
CA ASP A 262 24.48 -4.56 15.38
C ASP A 262 22.97 -4.29 15.47
N ARG A 263 22.41 -4.25 16.69
CA ARG A 263 20.98 -3.94 16.89
C ARG A 263 20.63 -2.50 16.60
N ILE A 264 21.41 -1.53 17.08
CA ILE A 264 21.11 -0.11 16.87
C ILE A 264 21.45 0.37 15.45
N ALA A 265 22.10 -0.44 14.63
CA ALA A 265 22.24 -0.20 13.19
C ALA A 265 20.97 -0.56 12.38
N THR A 266 19.97 -1.18 13.03
CA THR A 266 18.68 -1.56 12.43
C THR A 266 17.57 -0.54 12.73
N SER A 267 16.30 -0.89 12.46
CA SER A 267 15.14 -0.04 12.77
C SER A 267 15.05 0.32 14.25
N SER A 268 15.58 -0.53 15.14
CA SER A 268 15.67 -0.25 16.58
C SER A 268 16.42 1.05 16.88
N GLY A 269 17.52 1.33 16.17
CA GLY A 269 18.27 2.57 16.37
C GLY A 269 17.60 3.80 15.76
N ILE A 270 16.79 3.62 14.71
CA ILE A 270 15.96 4.71 14.15
C ILE A 270 14.92 5.14 15.18
N ASP A 271 14.29 4.19 15.87
CA ASP A 271 13.28 4.49 16.89
C ASP A 271 13.87 5.28 18.07
N MET A 272 15.14 5.06 18.42
CA MET A 272 15.85 5.82 19.46
C MET A 272 15.99 7.31 19.14
N VAL A 273 16.19 7.65 17.86
CA VAL A 273 16.48 9.02 17.40
C VAL A 273 15.26 9.68 16.74
N ASN A 274 14.07 9.12 16.93
CA ASN A 274 12.83 9.62 16.33
C ASN A 274 11.91 10.31 17.36
N THR A 275 12.49 10.79 18.47
CA THR A 275 11.74 11.39 19.58
C THR A 275 12.24 12.81 19.89
N PRO A 276 11.85 13.83 19.09
CA PRO A 276 12.17 15.24 19.36
C PRO A 276 11.52 15.71 20.66
N ALA A 277 12.29 15.81 21.74
CA ALA A 277 11.77 16.04 23.09
C ALA A 277 11.03 17.38 23.19
N HIS A 278 11.54 18.43 22.53
CA HIS A 278 10.93 19.76 22.53
C HIS A 278 9.52 19.78 21.93
N TYR A 279 9.25 18.89 20.98
CA TYR A 279 7.95 18.79 20.31
C TYR A 279 7.02 17.78 20.98
N LEU A 280 7.54 16.61 21.37
CA LEU A 280 6.75 15.48 21.87
C LEU A 280 6.38 15.58 23.35
N ARG A 281 7.20 16.26 24.17
CA ARG A 281 6.97 16.36 25.63
C ARG A 281 5.58 16.88 25.99
N ARG A 282 5.08 17.88 25.28
CA ARG A 282 3.72 18.45 25.53
C ARG A 282 2.57 17.50 25.22
N TYR A 283 2.82 16.45 24.44
CA TYR A 283 1.81 15.47 24.03
C TYR A 283 1.97 14.11 24.70
N HIS A 284 3.01 13.93 25.50
CA HIS A 284 3.26 12.66 26.18
C HIS A 284 2.25 12.48 27.32
N PRO A 285 1.69 11.28 27.56
CA PRO A 285 0.68 11.08 28.61
C PRO A 285 1.12 11.46 30.01
N VAL A 286 2.41 11.33 30.31
CA VAL A 286 2.99 11.59 31.65
C VAL A 286 3.45 13.04 31.83
N THR A 287 4.00 13.66 30.78
CA THR A 287 4.64 14.99 30.88
C THR A 287 3.88 16.11 30.18
N GLY A 288 2.91 15.77 29.33
CA GLY A 288 2.05 16.73 28.64
C GLY A 288 1.03 17.38 29.56
N ASP A 289 0.59 18.58 29.21
CA ASP A 289 -0.48 19.27 29.93
C ASP A 289 -1.82 18.52 29.72
N PRO A 290 -2.50 18.04 30.78
CA PRO A 290 -3.78 17.36 30.67
C PRO A 290 -4.86 18.16 29.92
N ASP A 291 -4.83 19.50 29.98
CA ASP A 291 -5.78 20.34 29.25
C ASP A 291 -5.49 20.40 27.75
N GLU A 292 -4.21 20.43 27.37
CA GLU A 292 -3.77 20.29 25.98
C GLU A 292 -4.09 18.90 25.43
N LEU A 293 -3.80 17.85 26.19
CA LEU A 293 -4.14 16.48 25.82
C LEU A 293 -5.65 16.32 25.64
N ARG A 294 -6.48 16.85 26.54
CA ARG A 294 -7.95 16.84 26.36
C ARG A 294 -8.41 17.62 25.13
N ARG A 295 -7.74 18.72 24.77
CA ARG A 295 -8.01 19.45 23.52
C ARG A 295 -7.61 18.62 22.31
N ALA A 296 -6.43 17.99 22.32
CA ALA A 296 -5.93 17.13 21.26
C ALA A 296 -6.79 15.89 21.05
N MET A 297 -7.19 15.23 22.15
CA MET A 297 -8.15 14.14 22.14
C MET A 297 -9.47 14.56 21.50
N ARG A 298 -10.03 15.73 21.86
CA ARG A 298 -11.26 16.23 21.23
C ARG A 298 -11.07 16.61 19.75
N ALA A 299 -9.93 17.20 19.40
CA ALA A 299 -9.61 17.64 18.04
C ALA A 299 -9.44 16.46 17.09
N LEU A 300 -8.62 15.49 17.49
CA LEU A 300 -8.33 14.28 16.75
C LEU A 300 -9.39 13.20 16.96
N GLN A 301 -10.37 13.44 17.84
CA GLN A 301 -11.40 12.50 18.29
C GLN A 301 -10.79 11.16 18.75
N LEU A 302 -9.68 11.23 19.49
CA LEU A 302 -8.98 10.07 20.04
C LEU A 302 -9.38 9.87 21.51
N PRO A 303 -9.54 8.61 21.95
CA PRO A 303 -10.15 8.30 23.25
C PRO A 303 -9.22 8.58 24.44
N ASN A 304 -7.90 8.61 24.23
CA ASN A 304 -6.92 8.76 25.32
C ASN A 304 -5.62 9.48 24.87
N PRO A 305 -4.81 9.97 25.84
CA PRO A 305 -3.54 10.63 25.55
C PRO A 305 -2.50 9.78 24.81
N ARG A 306 -2.47 8.46 25.03
CA ARG A 306 -1.52 7.55 24.36
C ARG A 306 -1.80 7.45 22.87
N SER A 307 -3.06 7.32 22.49
CA SER A 307 -3.52 7.37 21.10
C SER A 307 -3.14 8.69 20.44
N VAL A 308 -3.24 9.82 21.17
CA VAL A 308 -2.79 11.13 20.70
C VAL A 308 -1.29 11.11 20.44
N TYR A 309 -0.49 10.66 21.40
CA TYR A 309 0.96 10.60 21.24
C TYR A 309 1.40 9.67 20.10
N ALA A 310 0.81 8.47 20.00
CA ALA A 310 1.05 7.52 18.91
C ALA A 310 0.74 8.14 17.55
N ARG A 311 -0.41 8.83 17.45
CA ARG A 311 -0.81 9.58 16.26
C ARG A 311 0.25 10.63 15.93
N ILE A 312 0.68 11.43 16.91
CA ILE A 312 1.64 12.52 16.70
C ILE A 312 3.02 11.98 16.27
N LYS A 313 3.48 10.84 16.77
CA LYS A 313 4.75 10.20 16.35
C LYS A 313 4.70 9.58 14.94
N ASN A 314 3.51 9.32 14.41
CA ASN A 314 3.32 8.62 13.14
C ASN A 314 4.15 9.26 12.00
N PRO A 315 4.84 8.47 11.14
CA PRO A 315 5.58 8.98 9.99
C PRO A 315 4.79 9.94 9.08
N ASN A 316 3.46 9.83 9.03
CA ASN A 316 2.59 10.69 8.22
C ASN A 316 2.18 12.01 8.89
N ASN A 317 2.70 12.31 10.09
CA ASN A 317 2.51 13.61 10.74
C ASN A 317 3.48 14.65 10.14
N PRO A 318 2.99 15.66 9.39
CA PRO A 318 3.83 16.68 8.76
C PRO A 318 4.43 17.69 9.76
N GLU A 319 3.88 17.76 10.98
CA GLU A 319 4.35 18.66 12.03
C GLU A 319 5.48 18.07 12.86
N HIS A 320 5.68 16.75 12.79
CA HIS A 320 6.70 16.07 13.58
C HIS A 320 8.10 16.40 13.04
N PRO A 321 8.98 17.05 13.81
CA PRO A 321 10.35 17.33 13.38
C PRO A 321 11.12 16.03 13.11
N ARG A 322 11.93 15.98 12.05
CA ARG A 322 12.70 14.79 11.66
C ARG A 322 14.18 15.11 11.43
N LEU A 323 15.02 14.10 11.57
CA LEU A 323 16.44 14.13 11.16
C LEU A 323 16.67 13.55 9.75
N TRP A 324 15.60 13.24 9.03
CA TRP A 324 15.64 12.55 7.73
C TRP A 324 16.17 13.48 6.63
N PRO A 325 16.76 12.95 5.54
CA PRO A 325 17.20 13.76 4.39
C PRO A 325 16.05 14.44 3.65
N TRP A 326 14.86 13.81 3.62
CA TRP A 326 13.63 14.42 3.12
C TRP A 326 12.53 14.34 4.18
N VAL A 327 11.70 15.39 4.26
CA VAL A 327 10.65 15.54 5.27
C VAL A 327 9.27 15.69 4.62
N TYR A 328 8.28 15.04 5.24
CA TYR A 328 6.88 15.26 4.92
C TYR A 328 6.42 16.53 5.61
N ARG A 329 6.11 17.59 4.85
CA ARG A 329 5.71 18.89 5.41
C ARG A 329 4.30 19.29 5.02
N THR A 330 3.73 18.65 4.00
CA THR A 330 2.41 18.99 3.47
C THR A 330 1.53 17.76 3.45
N HIS A 331 0.58 17.66 4.40
CA HIS A 331 -0.41 16.61 4.36
C HIS A 331 -1.31 16.72 3.13
N LYS A 332 -1.47 15.59 2.42
CA LYS A 332 -2.46 15.42 1.36
C LYS A 332 -3.31 14.19 1.64
N ALA A 333 -4.62 14.35 1.47
CA ALA A 333 -5.58 13.26 1.59
C ALA A 333 -5.52 12.29 0.38
N THR A 334 -4.92 12.73 -0.72
CA THR A 334 -4.73 11.92 -1.93
C THR A 334 -3.27 11.91 -2.37
N PRO A 335 -2.76 10.74 -2.80
CA PRO A 335 -1.43 10.62 -3.39
C PRO A 335 -1.34 11.37 -4.74
N PRO A 336 -0.12 11.68 -5.23
CA PRO A 336 1.17 11.31 -4.66
C PRO A 336 1.55 12.13 -3.42
N TYR A 337 2.19 11.45 -2.48
CA TYR A 337 2.78 12.07 -1.30
C TYR A 337 4.11 12.70 -1.65
N ALA A 338 4.31 13.94 -1.21
CA ALA A 338 5.50 14.72 -1.52
C ALA A 338 6.34 14.96 -0.27
N PHE A 339 7.62 14.60 -0.38
CA PHE A 339 8.64 14.88 0.62
C PHE A 339 9.63 15.85 0.01
N VAL A 340 9.99 16.89 0.75
CA VAL A 340 10.96 17.90 0.32
C VAL A 340 12.24 17.75 1.13
N ARG A 341 13.37 18.16 0.56
CA ARG A 341 14.66 18.13 1.26
C ARG A 341 14.56 18.78 2.65
N ASN A 342 15.24 18.20 3.62
CA ASN A 342 15.38 18.78 4.94
C ASN A 342 16.45 19.88 4.91
N PRO A 343 16.09 21.16 5.11
CA PRO A 343 17.08 22.24 5.12
C PRO A 343 18.04 22.14 6.32
N TYR A 344 17.75 21.36 7.36
CA TYR A 344 18.64 21.18 8.50
C TYR A 344 19.38 19.83 8.47
N TYR A 345 19.41 19.14 7.32
CA TYR A 345 20.15 17.89 7.22
C TYR A 345 21.63 18.11 7.49
N PHE A 346 22.20 17.22 8.30
CA PHE A 346 23.49 17.38 8.97
C PHE A 346 24.67 16.78 8.19
N ALA A 347 24.40 16.16 7.04
CA ALA A 347 25.42 15.55 6.21
C ALA A 347 25.85 16.45 5.04
N VAL A 348 27.11 16.32 4.66
CA VAL A 348 27.75 16.96 3.51
C VAL A 348 28.54 15.92 2.72
N ASP A 349 28.85 16.24 1.48
CA ASP A 349 29.87 15.50 0.73
C ASP A 349 31.30 15.98 1.04
N PRO A 350 32.35 15.36 0.47
CA PRO A 350 33.74 15.79 0.68
C PRO A 350 34.07 17.23 0.25
N GLU A 351 33.22 17.88 -0.57
CA GLU A 351 33.36 19.28 -1.02
C GLU A 351 32.49 20.27 -0.22
N GLY A 352 31.81 19.81 0.84
CA GLY A 352 30.99 20.67 1.68
C GLY A 352 29.65 21.07 1.05
N ASN A 353 29.17 20.29 0.07
CA ASN A 353 27.80 20.37 -0.42
C ASN A 353 26.86 19.71 0.60
N GLN A 354 25.94 20.46 1.20
CA GLN A 354 24.91 19.92 2.08
C GLN A 354 24.00 18.93 1.33
N LEU A 355 23.93 17.69 1.81
CA LEU A 355 23.06 16.65 1.27
C LEU A 355 21.59 16.85 1.71
N PRO A 356 20.59 16.20 1.08
CA PRO A 356 20.71 15.34 -0.11
C PRO A 356 20.93 16.10 -1.41
N TYR A 357 21.38 15.45 -2.49
CA TYR A 357 21.44 16.12 -3.80
C TYR A 357 20.07 16.32 -4.43
N MET A 358 19.23 15.28 -4.49
CA MET A 358 17.85 15.41 -4.98
C MET A 358 16.99 16.26 -4.04
N ASP A 359 16.18 17.16 -4.60
CA ASP A 359 15.39 18.11 -3.82
C ASP A 359 14.07 17.52 -3.29
N ARG A 360 13.56 16.47 -3.95
CA ARG A 360 12.22 15.93 -3.68
C ARG A 360 12.13 14.42 -3.82
N VAL A 361 11.25 13.82 -3.03
CA VAL A 361 10.75 12.45 -3.26
C VAL A 361 9.23 12.50 -3.44
N LEU A 362 8.74 11.87 -4.49
CA LEU A 362 7.31 11.69 -4.78
C LEU A 362 6.95 10.19 -4.72
N LYS A 363 5.94 9.85 -3.91
CA LYS A 363 5.38 8.49 -3.82
C LYS A 363 3.94 8.48 -4.31
N ASP A 364 3.71 7.91 -5.49
CA ASP A 364 2.36 7.63 -6.00
C ASP A 364 1.82 6.31 -5.41
N VAL A 365 0.50 6.14 -5.31
CA VAL A 365 -0.11 4.88 -4.84
C VAL A 365 -0.76 4.18 -6.02
N LYS A 366 -0.30 2.97 -6.32
CA LYS A 366 -0.81 2.12 -7.41
C LYS A 366 -0.94 0.69 -6.94
N SER A 367 -1.81 -0.11 -7.56
CA SER A 367 -1.84 -1.54 -7.27
C SER A 367 -0.51 -2.20 -7.65
N ALA A 368 -0.06 -3.18 -6.87
CA ALA A 368 1.23 -3.84 -7.05
C ALA A 368 1.49 -4.33 -8.48
N ARG A 369 0.45 -4.87 -9.17
CA ARG A 369 0.56 -5.37 -10.54
C ARG A 369 0.82 -4.25 -11.56
N MET A 370 0.29 -3.05 -11.33
CA MET A 370 0.52 -1.91 -12.21
C MET A 370 1.92 -1.34 -12.04
N ILE A 371 2.44 -1.30 -10.82
CA ILE A 371 3.78 -0.76 -10.54
C ILE A 371 4.82 -1.44 -11.44
N ALA A 372 4.80 -2.77 -11.55
CA ALA A 372 5.71 -3.49 -12.45
C ALA A 372 5.55 -3.07 -13.92
N GLY A 373 4.33 -2.93 -14.44
CA GLY A 373 4.10 -2.48 -15.82
C GLY A 373 4.60 -1.05 -16.07
N HIS A 374 4.41 -0.14 -15.11
CA HIS A 374 4.88 1.25 -15.19
C HIS A 374 6.39 1.35 -15.07
N ALA A 375 6.99 0.61 -14.14
CA ALA A 375 8.43 0.57 -13.99
C ALA A 375 9.11 0.01 -15.26
N ALA A 376 8.52 -1.01 -15.89
CA ALA A 376 8.99 -1.52 -17.18
C ALA A 376 8.88 -0.49 -18.31
N GLY A 377 8.00 0.50 -18.21
CA GLY A 377 7.88 1.61 -19.15
C GLY A 377 8.76 2.82 -18.81
N GLY A 378 9.69 2.72 -17.86
CA GLY A 378 10.56 3.82 -17.43
C GLY A 378 9.82 4.95 -16.72
N ALA A 379 8.67 4.68 -16.09
CA ALA A 379 7.85 5.71 -15.48
C ALA A 379 8.41 6.27 -14.16
N TYR A 380 9.40 5.62 -13.56
CA TYR A 380 9.94 5.95 -12.23
C TYR A 380 11.43 6.24 -12.30
N THR A 381 11.87 7.20 -11.50
CA THR A 381 13.29 7.54 -11.35
C THR A 381 14.04 6.39 -10.70
N ILE A 382 13.51 5.91 -9.57
CA ILE A 382 14.04 4.77 -8.80
C ILE A 382 12.84 4.02 -8.23
N GLN A 383 12.73 2.72 -8.50
CA GLN A 383 11.65 1.88 -7.98
C GLN A 383 12.24 0.71 -7.16
N PRO A 384 12.21 0.81 -5.81
CA PRO A 384 12.86 -0.16 -4.91
C PRO A 384 11.99 -1.38 -4.59
N THR A 385 10.66 -1.26 -4.65
CA THR A 385 9.71 -2.28 -4.22
C THR A 385 8.71 -2.61 -5.34
N TYR A 386 7.99 -3.73 -5.20
CA TYR A 386 7.02 -4.22 -6.20
C TYR A 386 7.62 -4.57 -7.57
N VAL A 387 8.93 -4.79 -7.61
CA VAL A 387 9.70 -5.23 -8.79
C VAL A 387 10.24 -6.63 -8.53
N GLY A 388 9.47 -7.66 -8.92
CA GLY A 388 9.79 -9.07 -8.66
C GLY A 388 10.27 -9.83 -9.89
N PHE A 389 10.83 -11.02 -9.65
CA PHE A 389 11.35 -11.89 -10.72
C PHE A 389 10.27 -12.39 -11.70
N ASN A 390 9.00 -12.40 -11.29
CA ASN A 390 7.87 -12.69 -12.17
C ASN A 390 7.75 -11.72 -13.38
N ASN A 391 8.34 -10.52 -13.30
CA ASN A 391 8.39 -9.54 -14.38
C ASN A 391 9.82 -9.34 -14.91
N TYR A 392 10.76 -10.21 -14.55
CA TYR A 392 12.18 -10.03 -14.84
C TYR A 392 12.49 -9.87 -16.33
N THR A 393 12.00 -10.80 -17.15
CA THR A 393 12.20 -10.75 -18.62
C THR A 393 11.65 -9.47 -19.21
N LEU A 394 10.52 -8.99 -18.71
CA LEU A 394 9.94 -7.72 -19.13
C LEU A 394 10.89 -6.57 -18.78
N PHE A 395 11.38 -6.49 -17.53
CA PHE A 395 12.28 -5.43 -17.12
C PHE A 395 13.59 -5.41 -17.91
N MET A 396 14.22 -6.58 -18.10
CA MET A 396 15.49 -6.69 -18.84
C MET A 396 15.31 -6.35 -20.33
N THR A 397 14.16 -6.67 -20.91
CA THR A 397 13.88 -6.37 -22.33
C THR A 397 13.54 -4.90 -22.55
N GLN A 398 12.82 -4.27 -21.62
CA GLN A 398 12.35 -2.90 -21.76
C GLN A 398 13.33 -1.85 -21.21
N GLY A 399 14.25 -2.23 -20.31
CA GLY A 399 15.24 -1.33 -19.69
C GLY A 399 16.06 -0.53 -20.71
N PRO A 400 16.74 -1.20 -21.65
CA PRO A 400 17.50 -0.52 -22.70
C PRO A 400 16.65 0.36 -23.63
N ILE A 401 15.33 0.15 -23.68
CA ILE A 401 14.40 0.88 -24.54
C ILE A 401 13.94 2.17 -23.87
N TYR A 402 13.61 2.11 -22.59
CA TYR A 402 13.08 3.25 -21.83
C TYR A 402 14.14 3.96 -20.95
N GLY A 403 15.40 3.52 -20.98
CA GLY A 403 16.51 4.18 -20.32
C GLY A 403 16.58 3.91 -18.82
N TYR A 404 16.53 2.64 -18.41
CA TYR A 404 16.75 2.24 -17.02
C TYR A 404 17.50 0.92 -16.91
N GLN A 405 18.12 0.69 -15.75
CA GLN A 405 18.82 -0.53 -15.40
C GLN A 405 18.09 -1.30 -14.30
N VAL A 406 18.32 -2.61 -14.28
CA VAL A 406 17.84 -3.52 -13.24
C VAL A 406 19.04 -3.99 -12.43
N TYR A 407 19.18 -3.46 -11.23
CA TYR A 407 20.18 -3.91 -10.28
C TYR A 407 19.69 -5.15 -9.54
N HIS A 408 20.64 -6.02 -9.22
CA HIS A 408 20.41 -7.28 -8.54
C HIS A 408 21.17 -7.19 -7.23
N TRP A 409 20.50 -6.72 -6.20
CA TRP A 409 21.09 -6.64 -4.88
C TRP A 409 21.01 -7.99 -4.19
N TYR A 410 22.05 -8.27 -3.39
CA TYR A 410 22.13 -9.51 -2.65
C TYR A 410 20.99 -9.53 -1.61
N ASN A 411 20.15 -10.55 -1.65
CA ASN A 411 19.04 -10.66 -0.74
C ASN A 411 19.51 -11.25 0.60
N ALA A 412 19.33 -10.52 1.69
CA ALA A 412 19.70 -10.96 3.03
C ALA A 412 18.82 -12.13 3.52
N ASN A 413 17.65 -12.32 2.91
CA ASN A 413 16.73 -13.41 3.15
C ASN A 413 17.32 -14.74 2.67
N ALA A 414 17.13 -15.82 3.42
CA ALA A 414 17.57 -17.15 3.00
C ALA A 414 16.60 -17.83 2.00
N SER A 415 15.31 -17.56 2.11
CA SER A 415 14.21 -18.23 1.38
C SER A 415 12.98 -17.33 1.18
N ASP A 416 12.42 -17.31 -0.03
CA ASP A 416 11.21 -16.54 -0.33
C ASP A 416 9.91 -17.29 0.02
N TYR A 417 9.99 -18.61 0.27
CA TYR A 417 8.84 -19.45 0.62
C TYR A 417 9.21 -20.48 1.69
N LEU A 418 8.75 -20.25 2.92
CA LEU A 418 9.07 -21.01 4.11
C LEU A 418 7.81 -21.59 4.76
N ILE A 419 7.87 -22.88 5.09
CA ILE A 419 6.88 -23.56 5.91
C ILE A 419 7.34 -23.49 7.37
N ASN A 420 6.59 -22.78 8.20
CA ASN A 420 6.78 -22.76 9.65
C ASN A 420 5.96 -23.87 10.28
N VAL A 421 6.63 -24.77 11.01
CA VAL A 421 5.99 -25.87 11.72
C VAL A 421 5.68 -25.40 13.14
N ASN A 422 4.42 -25.42 13.57
CA ASN A 422 4.06 -25.00 14.92
C ASN A 422 4.47 -26.04 15.97
N VAL A 423 5.69 -25.96 16.48
CA VAL A 423 6.22 -26.91 17.48
C VAL A 423 5.72 -26.64 18.90
N ASN A 424 5.05 -25.50 19.12
CA ASN A 424 4.43 -25.14 20.39
C ASN A 424 2.88 -25.04 20.26
N ARG A 425 2.30 -25.84 19.35
CA ARG A 425 0.86 -25.88 19.07
C ARG A 425 0.03 -26.04 20.35
N ARG A 426 -1.04 -25.23 20.47
CA ARG A 426 -1.97 -25.33 21.59
C ARG A 426 -2.73 -26.65 21.58
N VAL A 427 -2.67 -27.38 22.69
CA VAL A 427 -3.48 -28.59 22.93
C VAL A 427 -4.79 -28.17 23.58
N THR A 428 -5.92 -28.48 22.93
CA THR A 428 -7.24 -28.18 23.47
C THR A 428 -7.62 -29.29 24.46
N PRO A 429 -8.02 -28.96 25.72
CA PRO A 429 -8.42 -29.96 26.69
C PRO A 429 -9.54 -30.88 26.17
N GLY A 430 -9.33 -32.20 26.25
CA GLY A 430 -10.29 -33.21 25.79
C GLY A 430 -10.30 -33.47 24.28
N ASP A 431 -9.61 -32.67 23.46
CA ASP A 431 -9.45 -32.91 22.04
C ASP A 431 -8.20 -33.76 21.75
N ARG A 432 -8.43 -35.00 21.31
CA ARG A 432 -7.36 -35.95 20.97
C ARG A 432 -6.58 -35.51 19.73
N GLU A 433 -7.25 -34.88 18.77
CA GLU A 433 -6.63 -34.50 17.50
C GLU A 433 -5.58 -33.41 17.72
N SER A 434 -5.90 -32.33 18.46
CA SER A 434 -4.92 -31.29 18.76
C SER A 434 -3.70 -31.79 19.52
N ARG A 435 -3.87 -32.77 20.43
CA ARG A 435 -2.75 -33.44 21.12
C ARG A 435 -1.87 -34.20 20.15
N ASN A 436 -2.44 -35.09 19.35
CA ASN A 436 -1.69 -35.89 18.37
C ASN A 436 -0.94 -35.00 17.36
N LYS A 437 -1.55 -33.88 16.95
CA LYS A 437 -0.91 -32.86 16.12
C LYS A 437 0.29 -32.23 16.82
N ALA A 438 0.11 -31.74 18.06
CA ALA A 438 1.20 -31.11 18.81
C ALA A 438 2.39 -32.07 18.99
N ASP A 439 2.11 -33.34 19.33
CA ASP A 439 3.15 -34.36 19.52
C ASP A 439 3.92 -34.63 18.22
N LEU A 440 3.24 -34.80 17.08
CA LEU A 440 3.89 -35.04 15.79
C LEU A 440 4.64 -33.81 15.26
N LEU A 441 4.07 -32.61 15.38
CA LEU A 441 4.74 -31.38 14.95
C LEU A 441 6.04 -31.13 15.75
N ASN A 442 6.07 -31.54 17.02
CA ASN A 442 7.26 -31.44 17.88
C ASN A 442 8.31 -32.57 17.61
N GLU A 443 7.91 -33.72 17.06
CA GLU A 443 8.83 -34.81 16.69
C GLU A 443 9.66 -34.49 15.42
N ARG A 444 10.99 -34.43 15.59
CA ARG A 444 11.91 -34.09 14.49
C ARG A 444 11.84 -35.03 13.30
N ARG A 445 11.69 -36.35 13.51
CA ARG A 445 11.63 -37.33 12.41
C ARG A 445 10.41 -37.12 11.53
N PHE A 446 9.31 -36.62 12.09
CA PHE A 446 8.13 -36.26 11.33
C PHE A 446 8.42 -35.07 10.41
N ARG A 447 9.02 -33.99 10.93
CA ARG A 447 9.42 -32.81 10.12
C ARG A 447 10.43 -33.17 9.03
N GLN A 448 11.42 -33.99 9.36
CA GLN A 448 12.40 -34.52 8.40
C GLN A 448 11.72 -35.32 7.28
N ALA A 449 10.76 -36.19 7.62
CA ALA A 449 9.99 -36.95 6.63
C ALA A 449 9.18 -36.04 5.71
N LEU A 450 8.51 -35.02 6.26
CA LEU A 450 7.77 -34.04 5.47
C LEU A 450 8.69 -33.26 4.52
N SER A 451 9.91 -32.92 4.94
CA SER A 451 10.87 -32.24 4.06
C SER A 451 11.37 -33.13 2.92
N LEU A 452 11.70 -34.39 3.21
CA LEU A 452 12.17 -35.36 2.19
C LEU A 452 11.07 -35.73 1.18
N ALA A 453 9.81 -35.62 1.58
CA ALA A 453 8.68 -35.86 0.70
C ALA A 453 8.47 -34.77 -0.35
N ILE A 454 9.04 -33.57 -0.19
CA ILE A 454 8.80 -32.43 -1.10
C ILE A 454 9.70 -32.49 -2.33
N ASN A 455 9.09 -32.45 -3.52
CA ASN A 455 9.79 -32.34 -4.79
C ASN A 455 10.13 -30.88 -5.13
N ARG A 456 11.12 -30.32 -4.41
CA ARG A 456 11.57 -28.93 -4.57
C ARG A 456 11.91 -28.57 -6.00
N ARG A 457 12.54 -29.49 -6.75
CA ARG A 457 12.95 -29.23 -8.13
C ARG A 457 11.75 -28.99 -9.05
N ALA A 458 10.71 -29.82 -8.93
CA ALA A 458 9.49 -29.62 -9.70
C ALA A 458 8.83 -28.27 -9.36
N ILE A 459 8.75 -27.93 -8.06
CA ILE A 459 8.20 -26.64 -7.61
C ILE A 459 9.03 -25.47 -8.14
N ILE A 460 10.36 -25.55 -8.10
CA ILE A 460 11.27 -24.52 -8.62
C ILE A 460 11.07 -24.32 -10.13
N GLU A 461 10.97 -25.40 -10.89
CA GLU A 461 10.77 -25.36 -12.34
C GLU A 461 9.40 -24.79 -12.72
N THR A 462 8.33 -25.08 -11.96
CA THR A 462 6.97 -24.60 -12.26
C THR A 462 6.66 -23.20 -11.73
N GLU A 463 7.02 -22.91 -10.47
CA GLU A 463 6.58 -21.70 -9.76
C GLU A 463 7.68 -20.62 -9.70
N PHE A 464 8.96 -21.02 -9.70
CA PHE A 464 10.10 -20.10 -9.64
C PHE A 464 10.81 -19.94 -10.98
N SER A 465 10.20 -20.41 -12.09
CA SER A 465 10.76 -20.35 -13.45
C SER A 465 12.16 -20.98 -13.58
N GLY A 466 12.45 -21.99 -12.75
CA GLY A 466 13.75 -22.65 -12.70
C GLY A 466 14.85 -21.86 -11.97
N LEU A 467 14.51 -20.75 -11.31
CA LEU A 467 15.46 -19.91 -10.59
C LEU A 467 15.57 -20.32 -9.11
N GLY A 468 16.78 -20.15 -8.56
CA GLY A 468 17.13 -20.61 -7.22
C GLY A 468 17.50 -22.09 -7.18
N ARG A 469 17.96 -22.57 -6.02
CA ARG A 469 18.31 -23.98 -5.82
C ARG A 469 17.59 -24.54 -4.59
N PRO A 470 17.27 -25.85 -4.57
CA PRO A 470 16.78 -26.50 -3.36
C PRO A 470 17.74 -26.24 -2.19
N ALA A 471 17.22 -25.72 -1.10
CA ALA A 471 17.97 -25.43 0.13
C ALA A 471 16.99 -25.32 1.31
N GLN A 472 17.49 -25.54 2.53
CA GLN A 472 16.83 -25.03 3.72
C GLN A 472 17.15 -23.55 3.94
N ALA A 473 16.37 -22.89 4.79
CA ALA A 473 16.69 -21.52 5.20
C ALA A 473 17.91 -21.54 6.15
N ALA A 474 19.03 -21.03 5.66
CA ALA A 474 20.29 -20.89 6.38
C ALA A 474 20.98 -19.58 5.98
N PRO A 475 21.85 -18.98 6.84
CA PRO A 475 22.78 -17.97 6.37
C PRO A 475 23.58 -18.53 5.20
N ARG A 476 23.73 -17.76 4.12
CA ARG A 476 24.39 -18.18 2.87
C ARG A 476 25.91 -18.00 2.91
N ALA A 477 26.61 -18.47 1.88
CA ALA A 477 28.07 -18.46 1.77
C ALA A 477 28.73 -17.09 1.99
N GLU A 478 28.07 -16.00 1.63
CA GLU A 478 28.56 -14.64 1.82
C GLU A 478 28.41 -14.13 3.27
N SER A 479 27.67 -14.84 4.11
CA SER A 479 27.54 -14.54 5.54
C SER A 479 28.70 -15.17 6.32
N PRO A 480 29.26 -14.48 7.34
CA PRO A 480 30.24 -15.09 8.25
C PRO A 480 29.64 -16.23 9.09
N TYR A 481 28.31 -16.39 9.08
CA TYR A 481 27.59 -17.44 9.81
C TYR A 481 27.11 -18.58 8.88
N HIS A 482 27.68 -18.72 7.68
CA HIS A 482 27.31 -19.79 6.74
C HIS A 482 27.42 -21.17 7.40
N HIS A 483 26.34 -21.95 7.32
CA HIS A 483 26.30 -23.32 7.85
C HIS A 483 25.81 -24.30 6.76
N PRO A 484 26.73 -24.88 5.96
CA PRO A 484 26.40 -25.73 4.82
C PRO A 484 25.51 -26.94 5.17
N GLU A 485 25.72 -27.55 6.33
CA GLU A 485 24.95 -28.74 6.73
C GLU A 485 23.46 -28.41 6.94
N LEU A 486 23.15 -27.23 7.49
CA LEU A 486 21.77 -26.77 7.64
C LEU A 486 21.15 -26.53 6.27
N GLU A 487 21.89 -25.86 5.39
CA GLU A 487 21.44 -25.55 4.03
C GLU A 487 21.07 -26.82 3.23
N GLU A 488 21.79 -27.92 3.45
CA GLU A 488 21.58 -29.20 2.78
C GLU A 488 20.70 -30.19 3.57
N SER A 489 20.26 -29.84 4.78
CA SER A 489 19.49 -30.74 5.66
C SER A 489 18.16 -31.17 5.02
N PHE A 490 18.02 -32.46 4.75
CA PHE A 490 16.75 -33.10 4.31
C PHE A 490 16.11 -32.45 3.06
N ILE A 491 16.91 -31.89 2.15
CA ILE A 491 16.41 -31.23 0.92
C ILE A 491 16.21 -32.19 -0.26
N ARG A 492 16.84 -33.37 -0.21
CA ARG A 492 16.75 -34.39 -1.26
C ARG A 492 15.34 -34.96 -1.33
N PHE A 493 14.73 -34.95 -2.51
CA PHE A 493 13.46 -35.62 -2.74
C PHE A 493 13.62 -37.14 -2.64
N ASP A 494 13.15 -37.71 -1.54
CA ASP A 494 13.21 -39.14 -1.22
C ASP A 494 11.93 -39.58 -0.47
N PRO A 495 10.82 -39.78 -1.20
CA PRO A 495 9.56 -40.21 -0.60
C PRO A 495 9.63 -41.62 0.01
N ALA A 496 10.59 -42.46 -0.39
CA ALA A 496 10.78 -43.79 0.20
C ALA A 496 11.37 -43.66 1.61
N ARG A 497 12.41 -42.83 1.79
CA ARG A 497 12.96 -42.53 3.11
C ARG A 497 11.96 -41.79 3.99
N ALA A 498 11.18 -40.87 3.43
CA ALA A 498 10.09 -40.22 4.16
C ALA A 498 9.06 -41.24 4.69
N ASN A 499 8.62 -42.20 3.86
CA ASN A 499 7.72 -43.26 4.33
C ASN A 499 8.33 -44.09 5.45
N GLN A 500 9.61 -44.46 5.34
CA GLN A 500 10.30 -45.23 6.38
C GLN A 500 10.33 -44.46 7.71
N LEU A 501 10.65 -43.17 7.70
CA LEU A 501 10.65 -42.33 8.90
C LEU A 501 9.26 -42.26 9.55
N LEU A 502 8.19 -42.17 8.74
CA LEU A 502 6.82 -42.19 9.23
C LEU A 502 6.43 -43.57 9.80
N ASP A 503 6.89 -44.66 9.20
CA ASP A 503 6.68 -46.02 9.70
C ASP A 503 7.40 -46.26 11.03
N ASP A 504 8.63 -45.75 11.17
CA ASP A 504 9.44 -45.82 12.40
C ASP A 504 8.80 -45.03 13.57
N LEU A 505 7.88 -44.11 13.27
CA LEU A 505 7.04 -43.39 14.24
C LEU A 505 5.76 -44.14 14.62
N GLY A 506 5.54 -45.34 14.06
CA GLY A 506 4.34 -46.15 14.28
C GLY A 506 3.12 -45.70 13.48
N LEU A 507 3.27 -44.82 12.49
CA LEU A 507 2.16 -44.29 11.68
C LEU A 507 1.77 -45.24 10.53
N THR A 508 1.76 -46.55 10.75
CA THR A 508 1.67 -47.57 9.68
C THR A 508 0.25 -47.83 9.19
N GLU A 509 -0.76 -47.59 10.03
CA GLU A 509 -2.16 -47.81 9.66
C GLU A 509 -2.66 -46.74 8.69
N ARG A 510 -3.54 -47.13 7.75
CA ARG A 510 -4.09 -46.23 6.73
C ARG A 510 -5.62 -46.37 6.60
N ASP A 511 -6.28 -45.27 6.27
CA ASP A 511 -7.70 -45.25 5.91
C ASP A 511 -7.94 -45.75 4.46
N LEU A 512 -9.23 -45.87 4.08
CA LEU A 512 -9.64 -46.35 2.75
C LEU A 512 -9.16 -45.47 1.59
N ASP A 513 -8.86 -44.19 1.87
CA ASP A 513 -8.33 -43.24 0.90
C ASP A 513 -6.80 -43.31 0.78
N GLY A 514 -6.16 -44.20 1.57
CA GLY A 514 -4.71 -44.42 1.58
C GLY A 514 -3.92 -43.49 2.50
N TYR A 515 -4.57 -42.68 3.33
CA TYR A 515 -3.90 -41.77 4.26
C TYR A 515 -3.59 -42.43 5.59
N ARG A 516 -2.46 -42.07 6.20
CA ARG A 516 -2.04 -42.57 7.51
C ARG A 516 -3.02 -42.14 8.60
N LEU A 517 -3.17 -42.98 9.63
CA LEU A 517 -3.86 -42.64 10.86
C LEU A 517 -2.85 -42.11 11.89
N PHE A 518 -3.33 -41.36 12.88
CA PHE A 518 -2.56 -41.13 14.09
C PHE A 518 -2.32 -42.47 14.81
N ALA A 519 -1.29 -42.53 15.67
CA ALA A 519 -0.92 -43.76 16.39
C ALA A 519 -2.05 -44.32 17.28
N ASP A 520 -3.04 -43.49 17.63
CA ASP A 520 -4.21 -43.86 18.41
C ASP A 520 -5.43 -44.29 17.55
N GLY A 521 -5.23 -44.44 16.24
CA GLY A 521 -6.24 -44.82 15.23
C GLY A 521 -7.12 -43.67 14.74
N ALA A 522 -6.97 -42.45 15.24
CA ALA A 522 -7.74 -41.30 14.75
C ALA A 522 -7.28 -40.88 13.34
N ARG A 523 -8.19 -40.27 12.56
CA ARG A 523 -7.88 -39.81 11.20
C ARG A 523 -6.86 -38.67 11.24
N MET A 524 -5.74 -38.82 10.54
CA MET A 524 -4.73 -37.77 10.42
C MET A 524 -5.15 -36.71 9.39
N HIS A 525 -5.06 -35.44 9.79
CA HIS A 525 -5.32 -34.30 8.92
C HIS A 525 -4.62 -33.05 9.43
N PHE A 526 -3.95 -32.30 8.56
CA PHE A 526 -3.30 -31.03 8.90
C PHE A 526 -3.78 -29.88 8.00
N PHE A 527 -3.60 -28.66 8.48
CA PHE A 527 -3.86 -27.45 7.70
C PHE A 527 -2.58 -26.69 7.35
N ILE A 528 -2.45 -26.28 6.10
CA ILE A 528 -1.42 -25.34 5.66
C ILE A 528 -2.10 -23.98 5.50
N SER A 529 -1.93 -23.09 6.48
CA SER A 529 -2.44 -21.72 6.40
C SER A 529 -1.48 -20.88 5.54
N VAL A 530 -1.99 -20.27 4.47
CA VAL A 530 -1.24 -19.41 3.55
C VAL A 530 -1.77 -18.00 3.67
N ALA A 531 -0.92 -17.02 4.00
CA ALA A 531 -1.35 -15.63 3.97
C ALA A 531 -1.67 -15.19 2.53
N ALA A 532 -2.74 -14.42 2.33
CA ALA A 532 -3.33 -14.10 1.01
C ALA A 532 -2.41 -13.41 -0.04
N PHE A 533 -1.17 -13.07 0.33
CA PHE A 533 -0.16 -12.50 -0.57
C PHE A 533 0.97 -13.47 -0.93
N PHE A 534 0.91 -14.71 -0.44
CA PHE A 534 1.75 -15.82 -0.89
C PHE A 534 0.96 -16.74 -1.83
N SER A 535 1.67 -17.44 -2.72
CA SER A 535 1.04 -18.41 -3.64
C SER A 535 0.48 -19.60 -2.87
N ALA A 536 -0.82 -19.85 -3.04
CA ALA A 536 -1.48 -21.05 -2.53
C ALA A 536 -1.16 -22.28 -3.41
N GLU A 537 -0.77 -22.06 -4.67
CA GLU A 537 -0.41 -23.09 -5.63
C GLU A 537 0.85 -23.86 -5.19
N VAL A 538 1.89 -23.17 -4.71
CA VAL A 538 3.08 -23.81 -4.13
C VAL A 538 2.70 -24.70 -2.95
N ALA A 539 1.83 -24.23 -2.04
CA ALA A 539 1.34 -25.02 -0.91
C ALA A 539 0.53 -26.24 -1.35
N GLN A 540 -0.20 -26.14 -2.47
CA GLN A 540 -0.96 -27.26 -3.02
C GLN A 540 -0.03 -28.35 -3.56
N LEU A 541 1.05 -27.99 -4.26
CA LEU A 541 2.07 -28.94 -4.70
C LEU A 541 2.72 -29.67 -3.51
N ILE A 542 3.02 -28.94 -2.43
CA ILE A 542 3.54 -29.52 -1.18
C ILE A 542 2.52 -30.49 -0.55
N ALA A 543 1.23 -30.12 -0.53
CA ALA A 543 0.18 -30.99 -0.01
C ALA A 543 0.00 -32.27 -0.85
N ASP A 544 0.19 -32.18 -2.17
CA ASP A 544 0.15 -33.33 -3.09
C ASP A 544 1.36 -34.26 -2.89
N ASP A 545 2.54 -33.69 -2.66
CA ASP A 545 3.76 -34.45 -2.30
C ASP A 545 3.59 -35.18 -0.95
N TRP A 546 3.04 -34.51 0.06
CA TRP A 546 2.74 -35.12 1.36
C TRP A 546 1.66 -36.21 1.26
N ARG A 547 0.67 -36.02 0.38
CA ARG A 547 -0.34 -37.05 0.08
C ARG A 547 0.31 -38.33 -0.44
N ALA A 548 1.37 -38.24 -1.25
CA ALA A 548 2.06 -39.42 -1.79
C ALA A 548 2.68 -40.31 -0.71
N VAL A 549 3.08 -39.73 0.44
CA VAL A 549 3.57 -40.49 1.61
C VAL A 549 2.47 -40.80 2.63
N GLY A 550 1.22 -40.45 2.33
CA GLY A 550 0.04 -40.73 3.16
C GLY A 550 -0.28 -39.66 4.21
N VAL A 551 0.36 -38.49 4.19
CA VAL A 551 0.03 -37.38 5.09
C VAL A 551 -1.05 -36.51 4.45
N ARG A 552 -2.19 -36.33 5.13
CA ARG A 552 -3.28 -35.50 4.61
C ARG A 552 -3.11 -34.06 5.06
N ALA A 553 -2.97 -33.14 4.11
CA ALA A 553 -2.95 -31.71 4.37
C ALA A 553 -3.97 -30.95 3.50
N THR A 554 -4.54 -29.88 4.03
CA THR A 554 -5.44 -28.98 3.29
C THR A 554 -4.91 -27.55 3.33
N VAL A 555 -4.74 -26.97 2.15
CA VAL A 555 -4.34 -25.57 1.98
C VAL A 555 -5.53 -24.66 2.28
N ARG A 556 -5.29 -23.62 3.07
CA ARG A 556 -6.27 -22.58 3.38
C ARG A 556 -5.64 -21.21 3.19
N GLU A 557 -6.16 -20.47 2.24
CA GLU A 557 -5.82 -19.05 2.11
C GLU A 557 -6.49 -18.26 3.25
N ARG A 558 -5.72 -17.38 3.88
CA ARG A 558 -6.15 -16.56 5.02
C ARG A 558 -5.93 -15.08 4.70
N ALA A 559 -6.98 -14.28 4.87
CA ALA A 559 -6.82 -12.84 5.00
C ALA A 559 -5.81 -12.53 6.11
N ARG A 560 -5.03 -11.46 5.96
CA ARG A 560 -3.83 -11.21 6.80
C ARG A 560 -4.14 -11.19 8.30
N GLN A 561 -5.27 -10.60 8.68
CA GLN A 561 -5.70 -10.50 10.08
C GLN A 561 -6.06 -11.87 10.66
N LEU A 562 -6.89 -12.64 9.96
CA LEU A 562 -7.23 -14.00 10.37
C LEU A 562 -5.99 -14.90 10.44
N PHE A 563 -5.05 -14.74 9.51
CA PHE A 563 -3.78 -15.46 9.53
C PHE A 563 -3.03 -15.21 10.84
N TYR A 564 -2.79 -13.94 11.21
CA TYR A 564 -2.11 -13.63 12.46
C TYR A 564 -2.92 -14.02 13.70
N ALA A 565 -4.25 -13.92 13.69
CA ALA A 565 -5.09 -14.38 14.79
C ALA A 565 -4.93 -15.89 15.05
N GLU A 566 -4.82 -16.71 13.99
CA GLU A 566 -4.53 -18.15 14.12
C GLU A 566 -3.13 -18.40 14.70
N LEU A 567 -2.14 -17.60 14.28
CA LEU A 567 -0.75 -17.69 14.78
C LEU A 567 -0.65 -17.34 16.27
N GLU A 568 -1.28 -16.23 16.67
CA GLU A 568 -1.30 -15.75 18.07
C GLU A 568 -2.03 -16.74 18.99
N GLY A 569 -3.18 -17.27 18.53
CA GLY A 569 -3.90 -18.31 19.25
C GLY A 569 -3.18 -19.67 19.30
N LEU A 570 -2.03 -19.82 18.64
CA LEU A 570 -1.24 -21.06 18.47
C LEU A 570 -2.07 -22.21 17.88
N GLN A 571 -3.04 -21.88 17.02
CA GLN A 571 -4.03 -22.81 16.45
C GLN A 571 -3.65 -23.29 15.03
N HIS A 572 -2.59 -22.76 14.43
CA HIS A 572 -2.07 -23.23 13.14
C HIS A 572 -1.27 -24.53 13.25
N ASP A 573 -1.34 -25.39 12.23
CA ASP A 573 -0.47 -26.58 12.13
C ASP A 573 0.81 -26.20 11.39
N PHE A 574 0.64 -25.70 10.16
CA PHE A 574 1.70 -25.13 9.34
C PHE A 574 1.27 -23.74 8.86
N SER A 575 2.21 -22.80 8.83
CA SER A 575 2.00 -21.49 8.23
C SER A 575 3.05 -21.19 7.18
N ILE A 576 2.61 -20.60 6.06
CA ILE A 576 3.52 -20.14 5.00
C ILE A 576 3.87 -18.67 5.22
N TRP A 577 5.17 -18.40 5.26
CA TRP A 577 5.72 -17.04 5.26
C TRP A 577 7.06 -16.99 4.50
N GLY A 578 7.67 -15.81 4.39
CA GLY A 578 9.03 -15.65 3.86
C GLY A 578 10.08 -15.71 4.98
N SER A 579 11.34 -15.87 4.59
CA SER A 579 12.48 -15.58 5.48
C SER A 579 12.71 -14.06 5.62
N ASN A 580 13.58 -13.62 6.53
CA ASN A 580 13.80 -12.22 6.89
C ASN A 580 15.22 -12.06 7.45
N ASP A 581 16.17 -11.63 6.62
CA ASP A 581 17.56 -11.26 6.95
C ASP A 581 18.42 -12.29 7.69
N GLU A 582 18.29 -13.58 7.38
CA GLU A 582 19.12 -14.63 8.00
C GLU A 582 20.62 -14.52 7.66
N PHE A 583 21.01 -13.58 6.79
CA PHE A 583 22.41 -13.20 6.60
C PHE A 583 23.13 -12.90 7.92
N ASN A 584 22.47 -12.25 8.89
CA ASN A 584 23.04 -12.05 10.24
C ASN A 584 22.08 -12.64 11.30
N PRO A 585 22.24 -13.91 11.67
CA PRO A 585 21.36 -14.58 12.62
C PRO A 585 21.57 -14.14 14.07
N VAL A 586 22.62 -13.37 14.39
CA VAL A 586 22.76 -12.70 15.71
C VAL A 586 21.73 -11.58 15.84
N VAL A 587 21.54 -10.83 14.75
CA VAL A 587 20.53 -9.78 14.65
C VAL A 587 19.16 -10.44 14.53
N GLN A 588 18.99 -11.39 13.61
CA GLN A 588 17.68 -11.97 13.30
C GLN A 588 17.67 -13.51 13.45
N PRO A 589 17.62 -14.04 14.68
CA PRO A 589 17.69 -15.48 14.96
C PRO A 589 16.38 -16.24 14.75
N ARG A 590 15.32 -15.58 14.29
CA ARG A 590 13.90 -16.01 14.41
C ARG A 590 13.53 -17.34 13.75
N LEU A 591 14.38 -17.93 12.92
CA LEU A 591 14.18 -19.25 12.31
C LEU A 591 14.86 -20.38 13.11
N PHE A 592 15.75 -20.02 14.01
CA PHE A 592 16.64 -20.94 14.73
C PHE A 592 16.41 -20.89 16.24
N VAL A 593 16.08 -19.72 16.77
CA VAL A 593 15.81 -19.47 18.20
C VAL A 593 14.49 -18.71 18.32
N PRO A 594 13.53 -19.13 19.16
CA PRO A 594 12.26 -18.45 19.28
C PRO A 594 12.41 -17.29 20.26
N VAL A 595 12.99 -16.19 19.79
CA VAL A 595 13.22 -14.97 20.59
C VAL A 595 12.65 -13.72 19.95
N ALA A 596 12.30 -13.77 18.66
CA ALA A 596 11.63 -12.67 17.96
C ALA A 596 10.12 -12.90 17.91
N TRP A 597 9.32 -11.84 17.99
CA TRP A 597 7.85 -11.93 17.97
C TRP A 597 7.29 -12.69 16.75
N ASP A 598 8.00 -12.68 15.63
CA ASP A 598 7.68 -13.35 14.36
C ASP A 598 8.37 -14.72 14.16
N SER A 599 8.74 -15.38 15.28
CA SER A 599 9.23 -16.77 15.28
C SER A 599 8.06 -17.74 15.10
N ASP A 600 7.48 -17.80 13.91
CA ASP A 600 6.21 -18.48 13.59
C ASP A 600 6.17 -19.98 13.90
N PHE A 601 7.34 -20.62 13.95
CA PHE A 601 7.46 -22.03 14.33
C PHE A 601 7.24 -22.27 15.84
N ALA A 602 7.46 -21.25 16.69
CA ALA A 602 7.31 -21.36 18.14
C ALA A 602 6.91 -20.02 18.82
N ARG A 603 5.89 -19.32 18.31
CA ARG A 603 5.53 -17.96 18.77
C ARG A 603 5.30 -17.83 20.27
N GLY A 604 4.62 -18.81 20.88
CA GLY A 604 4.32 -18.75 22.32
C GLY A 604 5.59 -18.84 23.17
N TRP A 605 6.57 -19.64 22.76
CA TRP A 605 7.88 -19.69 23.43
C TRP A 605 8.69 -18.42 23.24
N SER A 606 8.58 -17.78 22.07
CA SER A 606 9.14 -16.43 21.87
C SER A 606 8.53 -15.41 22.80
N ARG A 607 7.20 -15.38 22.94
CA ARG A 607 6.53 -14.46 23.86
C ARG A 607 6.89 -14.73 25.32
N TRP A 608 7.03 -15.99 25.72
CA TRP A 608 7.54 -16.36 27.04
C TRP A 608 8.98 -15.86 27.26
N TYR A 609 9.86 -15.98 26.26
CA TYR A 609 11.22 -15.45 26.32
C TYR A 609 11.24 -13.91 26.44
N ASN A 610 10.47 -13.20 25.60
CA ASN A 610 10.38 -11.72 25.61
C ASN A 610 9.73 -11.18 26.89
N ALA A 611 8.94 -12.00 27.57
CA ALA A 611 8.45 -11.72 28.91
C ALA A 611 9.47 -12.04 30.02
N ASP A 612 10.76 -12.23 29.71
CA ASP A 612 11.83 -12.58 30.66
C ASP A 612 11.64 -13.95 31.36
N GLY A 613 11.04 -14.91 30.64
CA GLY A 613 10.73 -16.23 31.18
C GLY A 613 11.95 -17.04 31.63
N LEU A 614 13.10 -16.89 30.97
CA LEU A 614 14.37 -17.52 31.39
C LEU A 614 14.80 -17.11 32.80
N TYR A 615 14.34 -15.95 33.27
CA TYR A 615 14.70 -15.34 34.56
C TYR A 615 13.56 -15.38 35.57
N GLY A 616 12.48 -16.12 35.28
CA GLY A 616 11.39 -16.36 36.22
C GLY A 616 10.49 -15.15 36.49
N SER A 617 10.28 -14.29 35.51
CA SER A 617 9.44 -13.10 35.68
C SER A 617 7.96 -13.45 35.95
N GLU A 618 7.27 -12.59 36.70
CA GLU A 618 5.82 -12.71 36.89
C GLU A 618 5.03 -12.53 35.58
N ARG A 619 5.52 -11.68 34.67
CA ARG A 619 4.88 -11.45 33.37
C ARG A 619 4.84 -12.74 32.55
N ALA A 620 5.96 -13.48 32.50
CA ALA A 620 6.04 -14.76 31.83
C ALA A 620 5.14 -15.82 32.49
N ALA A 621 5.01 -15.79 33.82
CA ALA A 621 4.15 -16.70 34.57
C ALA A 621 2.63 -16.47 34.33
N ARG A 622 2.23 -15.28 33.90
CA ARG A 622 0.82 -14.94 33.57
C ARG A 622 0.42 -15.35 32.15
N LEU A 623 1.37 -15.67 31.28
CA LEU A 623 1.06 -16.08 29.91
C LEU A 623 0.29 -17.41 29.91
N PRO A 624 -0.71 -17.58 29.02
CA PRO A 624 -1.52 -18.80 28.97
C PRO A 624 -0.74 -20.03 28.48
N PHE A 625 0.51 -19.84 28.07
CA PHE A 625 1.45 -20.86 27.65
C PHE A 625 2.79 -20.63 28.36
N GLY A 626 3.43 -21.72 28.81
CA GLY A 626 4.76 -21.67 29.42
C GLY A 626 5.88 -21.63 28.37
N GLY A 627 7.13 -21.62 28.86
CA GLY A 627 8.32 -21.78 28.02
C GLY A 627 8.52 -23.21 27.50
N PRO A 628 9.52 -23.42 26.64
CA PRO A 628 9.92 -24.76 26.26
C PRO A 628 10.42 -25.53 27.50
N PRO A 629 10.15 -26.85 27.61
CA PRO A 629 10.72 -27.67 28.67
C PRO A 629 12.26 -27.57 28.69
N PRO A 630 12.93 -27.61 29.86
CA PRO A 630 14.39 -27.51 29.94
C PRO A 630 15.15 -28.53 29.10
N GLU A 631 14.57 -29.72 28.87
CA GLU A 631 15.10 -30.79 28.05
C GLU A 631 14.87 -30.60 26.53
N HIS A 632 14.03 -29.64 26.14
CA HIS A 632 13.74 -29.38 24.74
C HIS A 632 14.91 -28.63 24.08
N PRO A 633 15.37 -29.02 22.87
CA PRO A 633 16.53 -28.39 22.22
C PRO A 633 16.42 -26.86 22.08
N LEU A 634 15.21 -26.34 21.85
CA LEU A 634 14.98 -24.89 21.77
C LEU A 634 15.25 -24.14 23.10
N TYR A 635 15.08 -24.78 24.25
CA TYR A 635 15.47 -24.17 25.53
C TYR A 635 17.00 -23.98 25.58
N GLU A 636 17.76 -24.97 25.12
CA GLU A 636 19.22 -24.86 24.96
C GLU A 636 19.60 -23.75 23.97
N THR A 637 18.93 -23.65 22.81
CA THR A 637 19.24 -22.57 21.85
C THR A 637 19.01 -21.18 22.44
N MET A 638 18.00 -20.99 23.30
CA MET A 638 17.77 -19.72 23.99
C MET A 638 18.91 -19.39 24.96
N LEU A 639 19.42 -20.38 25.70
CA LEU A 639 20.57 -20.20 26.60
C LEU A 639 21.86 -19.88 25.84
N ILE A 640 22.10 -20.56 24.71
CA ILE A 640 23.25 -20.26 23.85
C ILE A 640 23.12 -18.85 23.26
N TYR A 641 21.91 -18.45 22.85
CA TYR A 641 21.68 -17.11 22.32
C TYR A 641 21.94 -16.00 23.35
N GLU A 642 21.66 -16.20 24.64
CA GLU A 642 22.12 -15.28 25.69
C GLU A 642 23.65 -15.17 25.76
N GLN A 643 24.37 -16.27 25.52
CA GLN A 643 25.84 -16.24 25.43
C GLN A 643 26.32 -15.51 24.17
N VAL A 644 25.63 -15.68 23.03
CA VAL A 644 25.94 -14.96 21.78
C VAL A 644 25.86 -13.44 21.99
N LYS A 645 24.84 -12.97 22.73
CA LYS A 645 24.68 -11.55 23.07
C LYS A 645 25.84 -11.02 23.92
N GLU A 646 26.44 -11.87 24.75
CA GLU A 646 27.53 -11.52 25.67
C GLU A 646 28.93 -11.68 25.04
N ALA A 647 29.07 -12.45 23.96
CA ALA A 647 30.35 -12.82 23.37
C ALA A 647 31.05 -11.62 22.71
N PRO A 648 32.24 -11.20 23.20
CA PRO A 648 32.89 -9.95 22.79
C PRO A 648 33.43 -10.00 21.36
N THR A 649 34.01 -11.15 20.95
CA THR A 649 34.63 -11.30 19.64
C THR A 649 33.66 -11.85 18.59
N LEU A 650 33.92 -11.55 17.31
CA LEU A 650 33.13 -12.09 16.21
C LEU A 650 33.30 -13.62 16.12
N GLU A 651 34.51 -14.11 16.34
CA GLU A 651 34.87 -15.52 16.31
C GLU A 651 34.07 -16.33 17.35
N GLU A 652 33.99 -15.86 18.59
CA GLU A 652 33.19 -16.50 19.64
C GLU A 652 31.68 -16.47 19.32
N ARG A 653 31.19 -15.37 18.73
CA ARG A 653 29.79 -15.29 18.28
C ARG A 653 29.50 -16.30 17.16
N ILE A 654 30.42 -16.46 16.21
CA ILE A 654 30.30 -17.45 15.13
C ILE A 654 30.25 -18.86 15.73
N GLU A 655 31.15 -19.22 16.64
CA GLU A 655 31.18 -20.55 17.27
C GLU A 655 29.87 -20.86 18.01
N LEU A 656 29.33 -19.91 18.78
CA LEU A 656 28.08 -20.10 19.50
C LEU A 656 26.87 -20.18 18.56
N MET A 657 26.83 -19.36 17.50
CA MET A 657 25.77 -19.43 16.50
C MET A 657 25.84 -20.72 15.67
N ASP A 658 27.03 -21.22 15.35
CA ASP A 658 27.24 -22.49 14.66
C ASP A 658 26.57 -23.65 15.41
N ARG A 659 26.70 -23.68 16.75
CA ARG A 659 26.00 -24.65 17.61
C ARG A 659 24.47 -24.54 17.51
N ILE A 660 23.93 -23.33 17.47
CA ILE A 660 22.48 -23.11 17.28
C ILE A 660 22.03 -23.61 15.90
N LEU A 661 22.80 -23.32 14.86
CA LEU A 661 22.52 -23.73 13.48
C LEU A 661 22.62 -25.25 13.30
N ALA A 662 23.55 -25.91 13.99
CA ALA A 662 23.64 -27.37 14.04
C ALA A 662 22.40 -28.01 14.69
N ILE A 663 21.92 -27.44 15.81
CA ILE A 663 20.66 -27.89 16.44
C ILE A 663 19.49 -27.70 15.47
N ALA A 664 19.42 -26.58 14.76
CA ALA A 664 18.40 -26.34 13.74
C ALA A 664 18.52 -27.33 12.57
N ALA A 665 19.73 -27.68 12.15
CA ALA A 665 19.98 -28.62 11.05
C ALA A 665 19.48 -30.03 11.38
N GLU A 666 19.65 -30.47 12.63
CA GLU A 666 19.17 -31.76 13.10
C GLU A 666 17.64 -31.77 13.27
N ASN A 667 17.06 -30.69 13.78
CA ASN A 667 15.66 -30.67 14.18
C ASN A 667 14.69 -30.17 13.09
N LEU A 668 15.14 -29.31 12.19
CA LEU A 668 14.36 -28.76 11.09
C LEU A 668 13.06 -28.09 11.53
N TRP A 669 13.17 -26.95 12.25
CA TRP A 669 12.03 -26.17 12.76
C TRP A 669 11.18 -25.53 11.66
N THR A 670 11.83 -25.20 10.55
CA THR A 670 11.22 -24.64 9.35
C THR A 670 11.66 -25.44 8.14
N ILE A 671 10.84 -25.46 7.10
CA ILE A 671 11.10 -26.20 5.86
C ILE A 671 11.06 -25.20 4.70
N SER A 672 12.18 -25.01 4.01
CA SER A 672 12.26 -24.13 2.83
C SER A 672 12.21 -24.94 1.53
N ILE A 673 11.78 -24.27 0.46
CA ILE A 673 11.71 -24.81 -0.90
C ILE A 673 12.97 -24.48 -1.71
N ALA A 674 13.41 -23.22 -1.67
CA ALA A 674 14.50 -22.73 -2.50
C ALA A 674 15.23 -21.56 -1.84
N THR A 675 16.48 -21.36 -2.22
CA THR A 675 17.23 -20.14 -1.92
C THR A 675 16.52 -18.91 -2.45
N SER A 676 16.51 -17.82 -1.69
CA SER A 676 15.99 -16.52 -2.15
C SER A 676 16.70 -16.04 -3.41
N LEU A 677 15.91 -15.41 -4.28
CA LEU A 677 16.43 -14.71 -5.44
C LEU A 677 16.96 -13.33 -5.03
N PRO A 678 17.85 -12.71 -5.84
CA PRO A 678 18.28 -11.34 -5.63
C PRO A 678 17.10 -10.37 -5.42
N THR A 679 17.32 -9.28 -4.68
CA THR A 679 16.35 -8.18 -4.69
C THR A 679 16.56 -7.37 -5.97
N LEU A 680 15.52 -7.23 -6.80
CA LEU A 680 15.59 -6.37 -7.97
C LEU A 680 15.40 -4.91 -7.55
N PHE A 681 16.14 -4.01 -8.19
CA PHE A 681 16.07 -2.57 -7.92
C PHE A 681 16.16 -1.82 -9.25
N ILE A 682 15.12 -1.08 -9.62
CA ILE A 682 15.05 -0.39 -10.92
C ILE A 682 15.54 1.05 -10.76
N VAL A 683 16.45 1.46 -11.64
CA VAL A 683 17.14 2.76 -11.58
C VAL A 683 17.19 3.37 -12.99
N SER A 684 16.67 4.59 -13.16
CA SER A 684 16.83 5.34 -14.42
C SER A 684 18.32 5.54 -14.77
N ASP A 685 18.66 5.49 -16.05
CA ASP A 685 20.02 5.75 -16.55
C ASP A 685 20.50 7.19 -16.27
N GLU A 686 19.60 8.07 -15.82
CA GLU A 686 19.92 9.44 -15.42
C GLU A 686 20.42 9.53 -13.96
N VAL A 687 20.19 8.50 -13.15
CA VAL A 687 20.56 8.48 -11.73
C VAL A 687 22.00 7.99 -11.57
N ARG A 688 22.75 8.64 -10.67
CA ARG A 688 24.12 8.29 -10.30
C ARG A 688 24.22 8.05 -8.79
N ASN A 689 25.36 7.53 -8.35
CA ASN A 689 25.67 7.17 -6.95
C ASN A 689 24.84 6.01 -6.37
N VAL A 690 24.12 5.24 -7.20
CA VAL A 690 23.43 4.02 -6.75
C VAL A 690 24.39 2.83 -6.89
N PRO A 691 24.71 2.10 -5.82
CA PRO A 691 25.63 0.97 -5.92
C PRO A 691 25.04 -0.16 -6.76
N ALA A 692 25.85 -0.72 -7.65
CA ALA A 692 25.46 -1.85 -8.49
C ALA A 692 25.16 -3.12 -7.67
N THR A 693 25.84 -3.28 -6.54
CA THR A 693 25.64 -4.36 -5.57
C THR A 693 25.46 -3.78 -4.16
N ALA A 694 24.47 -4.29 -3.43
CA ALA A 694 24.23 -3.96 -2.03
C ALA A 694 23.63 -5.17 -1.32
N LEU A 695 23.77 -5.21 0.00
CA LEU A 695 23.02 -6.13 0.85
C LEU A 695 21.63 -5.52 1.09
N SER A 696 20.60 -6.26 0.66
CA SER A 696 19.21 -5.86 0.69
C SER A 696 18.45 -6.64 1.74
N GLY A 697 17.90 -5.94 2.73
CA GLY A 697 17.17 -6.57 3.83
C GLY A 697 16.51 -5.57 4.78
N TRP A 698 15.61 -6.05 5.61
CA TRP A 698 14.83 -5.22 6.54
C TRP A 698 15.71 -4.61 7.63
N ASN A 699 16.54 -5.42 8.28
CA ASN A 699 17.49 -5.04 9.33
C ASN A 699 18.66 -4.22 8.79
N TYR A 700 18.88 -4.23 7.46
CA TYR A 700 19.85 -3.38 6.78
C TYR A 700 19.26 -2.03 6.35
N ILE A 701 17.96 -1.78 6.58
CA ILE A 701 17.31 -0.50 6.30
C ILE A 701 17.44 -0.11 4.81
N THR A 702 17.41 -1.11 3.94
CA THR A 702 17.59 -0.92 2.49
C THR A 702 16.41 -0.14 1.89
N PRO A 703 16.63 0.85 1.00
CA PRO A 703 17.90 1.27 0.41
C PRO A 703 18.74 2.25 1.24
N SER A 704 18.30 2.71 2.42
CA SER A 704 19.00 3.77 3.17
C SER A 704 20.46 3.47 3.50
N ASN A 705 20.85 2.21 3.74
CA ASN A 705 22.26 1.82 3.96
C ASN A 705 23.19 2.12 2.79
N THR A 706 22.64 2.35 1.60
CA THR A 706 23.40 2.62 0.37
C THR A 706 23.73 4.09 0.17
N GLY A 707 23.46 4.96 1.15
CA GLY A 707 23.76 6.39 1.07
C GLY A 707 22.84 7.14 0.12
N ILE A 708 21.53 6.90 0.22
CA ILE A 708 20.49 7.49 -0.64
C ILE A 708 20.56 9.03 -0.74
N GLU A 709 21.07 9.69 0.30
CA GLU A 709 21.30 11.14 0.33
C GLU A 709 22.31 11.62 -0.72
N THR A 710 23.20 10.73 -1.19
CA THR A 710 24.21 11.01 -2.22
C THR A 710 23.71 10.74 -3.64
N TYR A 711 22.51 10.19 -3.81
CA TYR A 711 21.95 9.94 -5.13
C TYR A 711 21.61 11.26 -5.81
N TRP A 712 21.93 11.38 -7.09
CA TRP A 712 21.70 12.59 -7.87
C TRP A 712 21.28 12.28 -9.31
N LEU A 713 20.67 13.27 -9.96
CA LEU A 713 20.22 13.20 -11.35
C LEU A 713 21.13 14.02 -12.25
N THR A 714 21.54 13.40 -13.36
CA THR A 714 22.30 14.08 -14.42
C THR A 714 21.53 15.20 -15.11
N GLU A 715 20.20 15.15 -15.12
CA GLU A 715 19.33 16.21 -15.63
C GLU A 715 18.06 16.33 -14.76
N SER A 716 17.76 17.54 -14.28
CA SER A 716 16.47 17.80 -13.60
C SER A 716 15.43 18.29 -14.60
N ARG A 717 14.24 17.69 -14.53
CA ARG A 717 13.06 18.06 -15.34
C ARG A 717 12.00 18.81 -14.53
N ASP A 718 12.35 19.32 -13.34
CA ASP A 718 11.39 20.02 -12.49
C ASP A 718 10.95 21.36 -13.11
N SER A 719 9.65 21.55 -13.27
CA SER A 719 9.11 22.81 -13.81
C SER A 719 9.31 23.99 -12.84
N PRO A 720 9.32 25.24 -13.32
CA PRO A 720 9.40 26.41 -12.44
C PRO A 720 8.30 26.44 -11.36
N GLY A 721 7.11 25.92 -11.67
CA GLY A 721 6.01 25.79 -10.73
C GLY A 721 6.27 24.74 -9.65
N ALA A 722 6.90 23.61 -10.00
CA ALA A 722 7.32 22.60 -9.03
C ALA A 722 8.38 23.15 -8.07
N ILE A 723 9.37 23.89 -8.58
CA ILE A 723 10.40 24.56 -7.77
C ILE A 723 9.77 25.55 -6.79
N ALA A 724 8.82 26.37 -7.25
CA ALA A 724 8.12 27.31 -6.38
C ALA A 724 7.31 26.60 -5.28
N ALA A 725 6.61 25.50 -5.62
CA ALA A 725 5.87 24.70 -4.66
C ALA A 725 6.80 24.07 -3.62
N MET A 726 7.95 23.51 -4.01
CA MET A 726 8.93 22.95 -3.09
C MET A 726 9.44 23.98 -2.07
N ARG A 727 9.73 25.22 -2.51
CA ARG A 727 10.14 26.31 -1.60
C ARG A 727 9.07 26.61 -0.55
N GLN A 728 7.80 26.65 -0.95
CA GLN A 728 6.69 26.85 -0.03
C GLN A 728 6.55 25.67 0.94
N GLU A 729 6.63 24.42 0.45
CA GLU A 729 6.54 23.20 1.26
C GLU A 729 7.67 23.12 2.32
N ILE A 730 8.84 23.70 2.06
CA ILE A 730 9.94 23.79 3.04
C ILE A 730 9.57 24.73 4.20
N LEU A 731 9.01 25.91 3.90
CA LEU A 731 8.69 26.92 4.90
C LEU A 731 7.39 26.64 5.67
N GLU A 732 6.34 26.20 4.97
CA GLU A 732 5.00 26.07 5.52
C GLU A 732 4.62 24.61 5.77
N VAL A 733 4.33 24.28 7.03
CA VAL A 733 3.74 22.98 7.37
C VAL A 733 2.24 23.02 7.12
N THR A 734 1.73 22.07 6.35
CA THR A 734 0.28 21.83 6.25
C THR A 734 -0.08 20.63 7.12
N PRO A 735 -0.72 20.83 8.29
CA PRO A 735 -1.11 19.76 9.21
C PRO A 735 -2.26 18.93 8.65
N TRP A 736 -2.69 17.91 9.39
CA TRP A 736 -3.95 17.22 9.12
C TRP A 736 -5.14 18.20 9.12
N PRO A 737 -6.31 17.83 8.56
CA PRO A 737 -7.49 18.69 8.52
C PRO A 737 -7.95 19.22 9.88
N HIS A 738 -7.53 18.56 10.96
CA HIS A 738 -7.53 19.09 12.32
C HIS A 738 -6.09 19.12 12.83
N ASP A 739 -5.58 20.31 13.16
CA ASP A 739 -4.36 20.43 13.97
C ASP A 739 -4.64 19.84 15.36
N VAL A 740 -3.61 19.30 16.00
CA VAL A 740 -3.61 18.76 17.38
C VAL A 740 -4.22 19.76 18.39
N THR A 741 -4.17 21.06 18.12
CA THR A 741 -4.77 22.11 18.96
C THR A 741 -6.27 22.32 18.75
N GLY A 742 -6.88 21.66 17.76
CA GLY A 742 -8.31 21.76 17.44
C GLY A 742 -8.70 22.95 16.57
N THR A 743 -7.72 23.71 16.07
CA THR A 743 -7.96 24.70 15.01
C THR A 743 -8.23 23.97 13.70
N ALA A 744 -9.43 24.19 13.14
CA ALA A 744 -9.76 23.71 11.81
C ALA A 744 -8.86 24.45 10.81
N VAL A 745 -7.96 23.70 10.14
CA VAL A 745 -7.18 24.23 9.03
C VAL A 745 -7.96 23.88 7.76
N PRO A 746 -8.56 24.87 7.07
CA PRO A 746 -9.49 24.58 5.99
C PRO A 746 -8.71 24.20 4.73
N ARG A 747 -8.47 22.91 4.46
CA ARG A 747 -7.73 22.51 3.24
C ARG A 747 -8.26 21.32 2.44
N SER A 748 -9.19 20.49 2.94
CA SER A 748 -10.08 19.79 1.98
C SER A 748 -11.06 20.83 1.45
N ARG A 749 -10.82 21.34 0.22
CA ARG A 749 -11.73 22.34 -0.39
C ARG A 749 -13.15 21.78 -0.58
N PHE A 750 -13.29 20.45 -0.63
CA PHE A 750 -14.57 19.77 -0.69
C PHE A 750 -14.99 19.24 0.69
N ASP A 751 -15.81 20.00 1.40
CA ASP A 751 -16.40 19.55 2.66
C ASP A 751 -17.45 18.47 2.38
N LEU A 752 -17.03 17.21 2.53
CA LEU A 752 -17.91 16.06 2.34
C LEU A 752 -19.06 16.05 3.34
N ALA A 753 -18.84 16.51 4.58
CA ALA A 753 -19.91 16.61 5.56
C ALA A 753 -20.94 17.66 5.12
N TRP A 754 -20.51 18.79 4.56
CA TRP A 754 -21.40 19.76 3.93
C TRP A 754 -22.15 19.16 2.76
N LEU A 755 -21.51 18.44 1.84
CA LEU A 755 -22.20 17.80 0.71
C LEU A 755 -23.28 16.83 1.22
N VAL A 756 -22.94 15.94 2.14
CA VAL A 756 -23.89 14.95 2.69
C VAL A 756 -25.06 15.67 3.37
N ARG A 757 -24.79 16.68 4.19
CA ARG A 757 -25.84 17.52 4.80
C ARG A 757 -26.67 18.26 3.77
N PHE A 758 -26.05 18.80 2.72
CA PHE A 758 -26.73 19.50 1.63
C PHE A 758 -27.63 18.54 0.86
N LEU A 759 -27.18 17.32 0.57
CA LEU A 759 -28.00 16.31 -0.09
C LEU A 759 -29.17 15.88 0.81
N ILE A 760 -28.94 15.65 2.10
CA ILE A 760 -29.99 15.23 3.04
C ILE A 760 -30.98 16.37 3.33
N TYR A 761 -30.49 17.49 3.88
CA TYR A 761 -31.33 18.61 4.29
C TYR A 761 -31.81 19.46 3.10
N GLY A 762 -31.02 19.59 2.04
CA GLY A 762 -31.45 20.26 0.82
C GLY A 762 -32.60 19.52 0.15
N SER A 763 -32.59 18.18 0.15
CA SER A 763 -33.74 17.38 -0.30
C SER A 763 -34.96 17.57 0.59
N LEU A 764 -34.76 17.66 1.92
CA LEU A 764 -35.84 17.92 2.88
C LEU A 764 -36.47 19.31 2.67
N VAL A 765 -35.63 20.36 2.56
CA VAL A 765 -36.07 21.75 2.32
C VAL A 765 -36.70 21.91 0.94
N ALA A 766 -36.12 21.32 -0.10
CA ALA A 766 -36.74 21.28 -1.42
C ALA A 766 -38.11 20.59 -1.37
N GLY A 767 -38.24 19.51 -0.59
CA GLY A 767 -39.51 18.85 -0.32
C GLY A 767 -40.53 19.75 0.34
N LEU A 768 -40.14 20.48 1.38
CA LEU A 768 -41.00 21.45 2.08
C LEU A 768 -41.39 22.64 1.19
N ALA A 769 -40.46 23.16 0.38
CA ALA A 769 -40.72 24.23 -0.58
C ALA A 769 -41.66 23.78 -1.71
N LEU A 770 -41.51 22.54 -2.18
CA LEU A 770 -42.39 21.95 -3.20
C LEU A 770 -43.75 21.53 -2.64
N LEU A 771 -43.83 21.26 -1.33
CA LEU A 771 -45.05 21.16 -0.54
C LEU A 771 -45.83 22.48 -0.58
N ALA A 772 -45.12 23.60 -0.40
CA ALA A 772 -45.71 24.94 -0.52
C ALA A 772 -46.12 25.28 -1.97
N LEU A 773 -45.37 24.79 -2.97
CA LEU A 773 -45.65 24.98 -4.41
C LEU A 773 -46.64 23.96 -4.99
N ARG A 774 -47.19 23.03 -4.19
CA ARG A 774 -48.13 21.96 -4.58
C ARG A 774 -47.72 21.17 -5.83
N HIS A 775 -46.48 20.67 -5.88
CA HIS A 775 -46.04 19.79 -6.96
C HIS A 775 -46.11 18.30 -6.52
N PRO A 776 -47.28 17.62 -6.61
CA PRO A 776 -47.55 16.34 -5.94
C PRO A 776 -46.57 15.21 -6.31
N PHE A 777 -46.10 15.19 -7.55
CA PHE A 777 -45.14 14.18 -8.03
C PHE A 777 -43.78 14.25 -7.32
N VAL A 778 -43.22 15.45 -7.16
CA VAL A 778 -41.88 15.60 -6.55
C VAL A 778 -41.97 15.36 -5.04
N LEU A 779 -43.08 15.76 -4.41
CA LEU A 779 -43.36 15.42 -3.02
C LEU A 779 -43.40 13.91 -2.81
N GLN A 780 -44.13 13.17 -3.66
CA GLN A 780 -44.20 11.71 -3.57
C GLN A 780 -42.81 11.05 -3.68
N ARG A 781 -41.96 11.53 -4.59
CA ARG A 781 -40.58 11.02 -4.74
C ARG A 781 -39.74 11.28 -3.50
N LEU A 782 -39.76 12.51 -2.96
CA LEU A 782 -39.00 12.85 -1.76
C LEU A 782 -39.47 12.07 -0.52
N VAL A 783 -40.78 11.81 -0.40
CA VAL A 783 -41.33 10.95 0.67
C VAL A 783 -40.91 9.50 0.50
N ILE A 784 -40.77 8.98 -0.71
CA ILE A 784 -40.29 7.60 -0.97
C ILE A 784 -38.77 7.48 -0.74
N MET A 785 -37.99 8.54 -0.98
CA MET A 785 -36.54 8.53 -0.79
C MET A 785 -36.15 8.25 0.66
N VAL A 786 -36.87 8.81 1.64
CA VAL A 786 -36.58 8.63 3.07
C VAL A 786 -36.63 7.16 3.52
N PRO A 787 -37.75 6.41 3.36
CA PRO A 787 -37.80 5.00 3.71
C PRO A 787 -36.88 4.14 2.84
N THR A 788 -36.63 4.52 1.59
CA THR A 788 -35.67 3.81 0.72
C THR A 788 -34.26 3.89 1.29
N LEU A 789 -33.78 5.09 1.63
CA LEU A 789 -32.47 5.30 2.23
C LEU A 789 -32.36 4.63 3.60
N LEU A 790 -33.43 4.61 4.40
CA LEU A 790 -33.47 3.91 5.68
C LEU A 790 -33.35 2.39 5.51
N ILE A 791 -34.04 1.80 4.52
CA ILE A 791 -33.91 0.36 4.23
C ILE A 791 -32.49 0.06 3.76
N ILE A 792 -31.94 0.88 2.87
CA ILE A 792 -30.58 0.69 2.36
C ILE A 792 -29.54 0.82 3.48
N SER A 793 -29.69 1.77 4.40
CA SER A 793 -28.76 1.91 5.53
C SER A 793 -28.81 0.70 6.45
N ILE A 794 -29.99 0.14 6.74
CA ILE A 794 -30.12 -1.10 7.51
C ILE A 794 -29.46 -2.28 6.78
N VAL A 795 -29.77 -2.46 5.50
CA VAL A 795 -29.20 -3.56 4.70
C VAL A 795 -27.69 -3.45 4.60
N SER A 796 -27.16 -2.26 4.34
CA SER A 796 -25.72 -2.01 4.28
C SER A 796 -25.07 -2.36 5.62
N PHE A 797 -25.62 -1.86 6.72
CA PHE A 797 -25.10 -2.15 8.06
C PHE A 797 -25.11 -3.65 8.39
N VAL A 798 -26.20 -4.36 8.08
CA VAL A 798 -26.28 -5.81 8.31
C VAL A 798 -25.24 -6.56 7.47
N ILE A 799 -25.13 -6.27 6.17
CA ILE A 799 -24.20 -6.95 5.26
C ILE A 799 -22.76 -6.85 5.78
N ILE A 800 -22.40 -5.71 6.32
CA ILE A 800 -21.06 -5.41 6.78
C ILE A 800 -20.73 -6.12 8.09
N GLN A 801 -21.73 -6.44 8.91
CA GLN A 801 -21.54 -7.21 10.15
C GLN A 801 -21.61 -8.73 9.92
N LEU A 802 -21.88 -9.21 8.70
CA LEU A 802 -21.96 -10.65 8.42
C LEU A 802 -20.61 -11.40 8.50
N PRO A 803 -19.48 -10.84 8.03
CA PRO A 803 -18.18 -11.50 8.18
C PRO A 803 -17.84 -11.72 9.66
N PRO A 804 -17.32 -12.90 10.04
CA PRO A 804 -16.91 -13.17 11.41
C PRO A 804 -15.58 -12.47 11.71
N GLY A 805 -15.61 -11.45 12.58
CA GLY A 805 -14.44 -10.67 12.97
C GLY A 805 -14.33 -9.34 12.22
N ASP A 806 -13.51 -8.44 12.75
CA ASP A 806 -13.14 -7.16 12.14
C ASP A 806 -11.67 -6.83 12.47
N PHE A 807 -11.14 -5.75 11.87
CA PHE A 807 -9.77 -5.28 12.13
C PHE A 807 -9.45 -5.17 13.63
N LEU A 808 -10.41 -4.67 14.42
CA LEU A 808 -10.25 -4.47 15.86
C LEU A 808 -10.23 -5.78 16.63
N SER A 809 -10.99 -6.79 16.20
CA SER A 809 -11.00 -8.12 16.81
C SER A 809 -9.60 -8.73 16.78
N TYR A 810 -8.90 -8.59 15.65
CA TYR A 810 -7.50 -9.01 15.55
C TYR A 810 -6.58 -8.19 16.47
N ARG A 811 -6.69 -6.86 16.44
CA ARG A 811 -5.88 -5.98 17.30
C ARG A 811 -6.12 -6.25 18.79
N ILE A 812 -7.35 -6.52 19.18
CA ILE A 812 -7.75 -6.86 20.54
C ILE A 812 -7.16 -8.21 20.94
N VAL A 813 -7.20 -9.24 20.09
CA VAL A 813 -6.55 -10.53 20.37
C VAL A 813 -5.05 -10.32 20.60
N GLN A 814 -4.37 -9.58 19.73
CA GLN A 814 -2.95 -9.25 19.89
C GLN A 814 -2.67 -8.56 21.23
N LEU A 815 -3.50 -7.60 21.62
CA LEU A 815 -3.37 -6.88 22.89
C LEU A 815 -3.65 -7.77 24.10
N GLN A 816 -4.74 -8.56 24.06
CA GLN A 816 -5.21 -9.43 25.16
C GLN A 816 -4.12 -10.43 25.53
N GLU A 817 -3.44 -10.90 24.51
CA GLU A 817 -2.42 -11.88 24.63
C GLU A 817 -1.09 -11.30 25.17
N SER A 818 -0.83 -9.99 25.04
CA SER A 818 0.36 -9.36 25.65
C SER A 818 0.36 -9.41 27.19
N GLY A 819 -0.81 -9.60 27.82
CA GLY A 819 -0.97 -9.84 29.26
C GLY A 819 -0.62 -8.67 30.18
N SER A 820 -0.48 -7.45 29.63
CA SER A 820 -0.22 -6.23 30.40
C SER A 820 -1.53 -5.56 30.83
N GLU A 821 -1.57 -4.97 32.03
CA GLU A 821 -2.75 -4.29 32.59
C GLU A 821 -3.24 -3.13 31.69
N MET A 822 -2.34 -2.50 30.95
CA MET A 822 -2.71 -1.51 29.96
C MET A 822 -3.20 -2.06 28.64
N ALA A 823 -2.76 -3.25 28.22
CA ALA A 823 -3.33 -3.82 27.01
C ALA A 823 -4.82 -4.07 27.24
N GLU A 824 -5.21 -4.48 28.45
CA GLU A 824 -6.61 -4.51 28.88
C GLU A 824 -7.28 -3.13 28.83
N ALA A 825 -6.58 -2.07 29.24
CA ALA A 825 -7.07 -0.70 29.09
C ALA A 825 -7.23 -0.28 27.62
N GLU A 826 -6.25 -0.55 26.74
CA GLU A 826 -6.29 -0.25 25.31
C GLU A 826 -7.41 -1.04 24.62
N ILE A 827 -7.63 -2.30 25.00
CA ILE A 827 -8.76 -3.10 24.53
C ILE A 827 -10.07 -2.46 24.93
N GLN A 828 -10.21 -2.07 26.20
CA GLN A 828 -11.42 -1.44 26.68
C GLN A 828 -11.66 -0.12 25.96
N GLU A 829 -10.60 0.65 25.70
CA GLU A 829 -10.67 1.90 24.93
C GLU A 829 -11.07 1.69 23.48
N LEU A 830 -10.54 0.66 22.80
CA LEU A 830 -10.96 0.32 21.43
C LEU A 830 -12.41 -0.15 21.39
N ARG A 831 -12.83 -0.94 22.38
CA ARG A 831 -14.23 -1.36 22.56
C ARG A 831 -15.14 -0.17 22.81
N ASP A 832 -14.70 0.79 23.61
CA ASP A 832 -15.46 2.01 23.92
C ASP A 832 -15.51 2.95 22.71
N LEU A 833 -14.40 3.13 21.99
CA LEU A 833 -14.27 4.02 20.82
C LEU A 833 -15.18 3.59 19.67
N PHE A 834 -15.24 2.29 19.39
CA PHE A 834 -16.06 1.74 18.32
C PHE A 834 -17.38 1.14 18.82
N HIS A 835 -17.67 1.26 20.11
CA HIS A 835 -18.88 0.76 20.75
C HIS A 835 -19.14 -0.72 20.50
N LEU A 836 -18.08 -1.54 20.54
CA LEU A 836 -18.14 -2.98 20.23
C LEU A 836 -19.00 -3.77 21.23
N GLU A 837 -19.20 -3.24 22.44
CA GLU A 837 -20.05 -3.85 23.48
C GLU A 837 -21.54 -3.53 23.33
N ASP A 838 -21.89 -2.49 22.55
CA ASP A 838 -23.28 -2.17 22.27
C ASP A 838 -23.90 -3.24 21.38
N GLY A 839 -25.16 -3.62 21.63
CA GLY A 839 -25.89 -4.50 20.71
C GLY A 839 -26.00 -3.89 19.31
N ALA A 840 -26.02 -4.72 18.26
CA ALA A 840 -26.00 -4.29 16.86
C ALA A 840 -27.01 -3.17 16.52
N PHE A 841 -28.21 -3.21 17.12
CA PHE A 841 -29.21 -2.16 16.95
C PHE A 841 -28.74 -0.78 17.45
N ARG A 842 -28.06 -0.72 18.60
CA ARG A 842 -27.55 0.54 19.15
C ARG A 842 -26.34 1.03 18.37
N GLN A 843 -25.44 0.15 17.94
CA GLN A 843 -24.34 0.51 17.04
C GLN A 843 -24.86 1.13 15.73
N TYR A 844 -25.96 0.59 15.18
CA TYR A 844 -26.62 1.16 14.01
C TYR A 844 -27.15 2.58 14.28
N LEU A 845 -27.82 2.80 15.42
CA LEU A 845 -28.34 4.12 15.79
C LEU A 845 -27.21 5.15 15.94
N ARG A 846 -26.08 4.76 16.54
CA ARG A 846 -24.88 5.59 16.64
C ARG A 846 -24.26 5.91 15.28
N TRP A 847 -24.06 4.89 14.45
CA TRP A 847 -23.53 5.06 13.08
C TRP A 847 -24.42 5.99 12.24
N MET A 848 -25.74 5.87 12.36
CA MET A 848 -26.69 6.76 11.70
C MET A 848 -26.66 8.18 12.29
N GLY A 849 -26.22 8.36 13.53
CA GLY A 849 -26.16 9.64 14.24
C GLY A 849 -27.49 10.03 14.91
N MET A 850 -28.27 9.04 15.34
CA MET A 850 -29.53 9.28 16.06
C MET A 850 -29.30 9.82 17.48
N ASP A 851 -28.26 9.33 18.15
CA ASP A 851 -27.92 9.71 19.52
C ASP A 851 -27.57 11.20 19.62
N TRP A 852 -27.00 11.77 18.55
CA TRP A 852 -26.75 13.20 18.43
C TRP A 852 -28.00 14.07 18.68
N PHE A 853 -29.18 13.62 18.24
CA PHE A 853 -30.42 14.40 18.44
C PHE A 853 -30.89 14.41 19.90
N LEU A 854 -30.32 13.53 20.74
CA LEU A 854 -30.60 13.46 22.16
C LEU A 854 -29.52 14.18 22.98
N THR A 855 -28.24 14.05 22.61
CA THR A 855 -27.11 14.57 23.38
C THR A 855 -26.61 15.93 22.91
N TYR A 856 -26.76 16.24 21.62
CA TYR A 856 -26.15 17.39 20.93
C TYR A 856 -24.61 17.43 21.03
N ASP A 857 -23.97 16.33 21.45
CA ASP A 857 -22.51 16.24 21.54
C ASP A 857 -21.91 16.00 20.15
N LYS A 858 -20.76 16.60 19.85
CA LYS A 858 -20.03 16.34 18.60
C LYS A 858 -19.56 14.90 18.48
N ALA A 859 -19.36 14.20 19.60
CA ALA A 859 -18.95 12.80 19.64
C ALA A 859 -20.03 11.84 19.11
N ASP A 860 -21.31 12.16 19.32
CA ASP A 860 -22.43 11.30 18.91
C ASP A 860 -22.92 11.55 17.47
N ARG A 861 -22.18 12.38 16.70
CA ARG A 861 -22.49 12.61 15.28
C ARG A 861 -22.33 11.31 14.50
N GLY A 862 -23.23 11.11 13.55
CA GLY A 862 -23.13 10.04 12.56
C GLY A 862 -23.55 10.53 11.19
N LEU A 863 -24.01 9.59 10.37
CA LEU A 863 -24.33 9.80 8.96
C LEU A 863 -25.28 10.99 8.72
N LEU A 864 -26.31 11.16 9.55
CA LEU A 864 -27.30 12.23 9.40
C LEU A 864 -26.69 13.63 9.60
N GLN A 865 -25.64 13.76 10.40
CA GLN A 865 -24.87 14.99 10.58
C GLN A 865 -23.70 15.09 9.59
N GLY A 866 -23.65 14.21 8.58
CA GLY A 866 -22.59 14.16 7.58
C GLY A 866 -21.27 13.59 8.09
N TYR A 867 -21.26 12.90 9.23
CA TYR A 867 -20.07 12.23 9.75
C TYR A 867 -20.12 10.75 9.35
N LEU A 868 -19.14 10.32 8.55
CA LEU A 868 -19.04 8.97 7.98
C LEU A 868 -18.35 7.99 8.93
N GLY A 869 -18.09 8.37 10.17
CA GLY A 869 -17.37 7.53 11.12
C GLY A 869 -15.86 7.57 10.92
N ARG A 870 -15.22 6.57 11.51
CA ARG A 870 -13.77 6.42 11.62
C ARG A 870 -13.35 5.08 11.02
N SER A 871 -12.22 5.09 10.32
CA SER A 871 -11.56 3.89 9.83
C SER A 871 -11.02 3.09 11.02
N MET A 872 -11.32 1.79 11.06
CA MET A 872 -10.78 0.88 12.08
C MET A 872 -9.27 0.68 11.94
N ASP A 873 -8.77 0.67 10.69
CA ASP A 873 -7.34 0.47 10.38
C ASP A 873 -6.51 1.71 10.71
N SER A 874 -6.85 2.86 10.13
CA SER A 874 -6.05 4.09 10.24
C SER A 874 -6.41 4.96 11.46
N LEU A 875 -7.55 4.68 12.11
CA LEU A 875 -8.18 5.55 13.10
C LEU A 875 -8.48 6.98 12.59
N GLU A 876 -8.40 7.21 11.28
CA GLU A 876 -8.69 8.50 10.66
C GLU A 876 -10.18 8.66 10.32
N SER A 877 -10.63 9.91 10.13
CA SER A 877 -12.01 10.18 9.73
C SER A 877 -12.23 9.78 8.27
N VAL A 878 -13.26 8.96 8.04
CA VAL A 878 -13.66 8.49 6.71
C VAL A 878 -13.98 9.66 5.76
N ASN A 879 -14.50 10.78 6.30
CA ASN A 879 -14.79 11.99 5.53
C ASN A 879 -13.55 12.56 4.81
N ILE A 880 -12.40 12.51 5.47
CA ILE A 880 -11.14 13.05 4.96
C ILE A 880 -10.59 12.14 3.86
N ILE A 881 -10.55 10.83 4.14
CA ILE A 881 -10.05 9.81 3.21
C ILE A 881 -10.88 9.80 1.92
N MET A 882 -12.20 9.95 2.01
CA MET A 882 -13.10 9.89 0.86
C MET A 882 -13.25 11.20 0.08
N GLY A 883 -13.07 12.36 0.71
CA GLY A 883 -13.52 13.66 0.20
C GLY A 883 -13.08 13.98 -1.23
N ASP A 884 -11.76 13.97 -1.48
CA ASP A 884 -11.18 14.30 -2.78
C ASP A 884 -11.49 13.21 -3.83
N ARG A 885 -11.46 11.94 -3.42
CA ARG A 885 -11.77 10.79 -4.29
C ARG A 885 -13.23 10.78 -4.74
N LEU A 886 -14.15 11.23 -3.89
CA LEU A 886 -15.55 11.39 -4.25
C LEU A 886 -15.72 12.43 -5.35
N LEU A 887 -15.06 13.59 -5.22
CA LEU A 887 -15.12 14.65 -6.23
C LEU A 887 -14.62 14.14 -7.59
N LEU A 888 -13.47 13.45 -7.61
CA LEU A 888 -12.92 12.86 -8.83
C LEU A 888 -13.85 11.78 -9.42
N THR A 889 -14.51 10.99 -8.58
CA THR A 889 -15.51 10.00 -9.00
C THR A 889 -16.74 10.67 -9.63
N ILE A 890 -17.23 11.78 -9.05
CA ILE A 890 -18.36 12.55 -9.60
C ILE A 890 -17.98 13.18 -10.94
N LEU A 891 -16.79 13.79 -11.05
CA LEU A 891 -16.30 14.39 -12.30
C LEU A 891 -16.15 13.35 -13.40
N LEU A 892 -15.54 12.20 -13.09
CA LEU A 892 -15.41 11.08 -14.02
C LEU A 892 -16.78 10.55 -14.46
N SER A 893 -17.72 10.41 -13.52
CA SER A 893 -19.08 9.95 -13.82
C SER A 893 -19.81 10.92 -14.74
N ALA A 894 -19.77 12.22 -14.43
CA ALA A 894 -20.40 13.26 -15.24
C ALA A 894 -19.82 13.30 -16.67
N ALA A 895 -18.49 13.25 -16.79
CA ALA A 895 -17.82 13.21 -18.09
C ALA A 895 -18.20 11.95 -18.89
N THR A 896 -18.31 10.80 -18.23
CA THR A 896 -18.74 9.52 -18.83
C THR A 896 -20.18 9.57 -19.32
N ILE A 897 -21.10 10.16 -18.54
CA ILE A 897 -22.51 10.35 -18.94
C ILE A 897 -22.58 11.23 -20.19
N ILE A 898 -21.89 12.38 -20.16
CA ILE A 898 -21.88 13.34 -21.28
C ILE A 898 -21.34 12.66 -22.54
N PHE A 899 -20.20 11.95 -22.44
CA PHE A 899 -19.62 11.21 -23.55
C PHE A 899 -20.59 10.15 -24.10
N THR A 900 -21.17 9.35 -23.19
CA THR A 900 -22.12 8.29 -23.55
C THR A 900 -23.30 8.85 -24.32
N TRP A 901 -23.89 9.96 -23.87
CA TRP A 901 -25.03 10.57 -24.54
C TRP A 901 -24.65 11.24 -25.85
N MET A 902 -23.51 11.94 -25.88
CA MET A 902 -22.96 12.59 -27.07
C MET A 902 -22.74 11.57 -28.21
N MET A 903 -22.34 10.34 -27.88
CA MET A 903 -22.11 9.28 -28.85
C MET A 903 -23.38 8.47 -29.16
N ALA A 904 -24.13 8.07 -28.13
CA ALA A 904 -25.26 7.17 -28.29
C ALA A 904 -26.47 7.83 -28.98
N LEU A 905 -26.74 9.10 -28.72
CA LEU A 905 -27.91 9.78 -29.29
C LEU A 905 -27.82 9.92 -30.81
N PRO A 906 -26.73 10.47 -31.40
CA PRO A 906 -26.64 10.60 -32.85
C PRO A 906 -26.64 9.24 -33.56
N ILE A 907 -25.91 8.26 -33.00
CA ILE A 907 -25.79 6.92 -33.59
C ILE A 907 -27.14 6.19 -33.53
N GLY A 908 -27.80 6.20 -32.38
CA GLY A 908 -29.11 5.56 -32.19
C GLY A 908 -30.21 6.20 -33.04
N ILE A 909 -30.23 7.54 -33.14
CA ILE A 909 -31.15 8.27 -34.03
C ILE A 909 -30.92 7.89 -35.49
N TYR A 910 -29.65 7.89 -35.93
CA TYR A 910 -29.29 7.53 -37.30
C TYR A 910 -29.69 6.10 -37.63
N SER A 911 -29.37 5.15 -36.75
CA SER A 911 -29.65 3.73 -36.89
C SER A 911 -31.16 3.43 -36.94
N ALA A 912 -31.98 4.13 -36.14
CA ALA A 912 -33.44 3.99 -36.21
C ALA A 912 -34.04 4.58 -37.49
N VAL A 913 -33.62 5.78 -37.88
CA VAL A 913 -34.17 6.46 -39.07
C VAL A 913 -33.74 5.76 -40.37
N ARG A 914 -32.57 5.12 -40.38
CA ARG A 914 -32.03 4.36 -41.51
C ARG A 914 -31.94 2.87 -41.20
N GLN A 915 -33.04 2.32 -40.70
CA GLN A 915 -33.16 0.90 -40.39
C GLN A 915 -32.74 0.02 -41.56
N TYR A 916 -31.97 -1.04 -41.28
CA TYR A 916 -31.41 -1.99 -42.26
C TYR A 916 -30.41 -1.41 -43.27
N SER A 917 -29.95 -0.18 -43.07
CA SER A 917 -28.84 0.36 -43.86
C SER A 917 -27.51 -0.26 -43.44
N ILE A 918 -26.50 -0.21 -44.33
CA ILE A 918 -25.15 -0.66 -44.00
C ILE A 918 -24.60 0.08 -42.76
N GLY A 919 -24.91 1.38 -42.62
CA GLY A 919 -24.52 2.14 -41.45
C GLY A 919 -25.21 1.66 -40.16
N ASP A 920 -26.48 1.25 -40.24
CA ASP A 920 -27.20 0.62 -39.11
C ASP A 920 -26.50 -0.68 -38.67
N TYR A 921 -26.14 -1.54 -39.62
CA TYR A 921 -25.39 -2.77 -39.32
C TYR A 921 -24.00 -2.50 -38.74
N ILE A 922 -23.26 -1.53 -39.26
CA ILE A 922 -21.92 -1.17 -38.74
C ILE A 922 -22.01 -0.65 -37.31
N PHE A 923 -22.88 0.33 -37.05
CA PHE A 923 -23.02 0.89 -35.71
C PHE A 923 -23.60 -0.12 -34.72
N SER A 924 -24.48 -1.01 -35.18
CA SER A 924 -24.98 -2.12 -34.36
C SER A 924 -23.86 -3.11 -34.03
N LEU A 925 -23.01 -3.48 -34.99
CA LEU A 925 -21.85 -4.36 -34.77
C LEU A 925 -20.86 -3.75 -33.78
N ILE A 926 -20.52 -2.47 -33.95
CA ILE A 926 -19.67 -1.73 -32.99
C ILE A 926 -20.33 -1.71 -31.61
N GLY A 927 -21.64 -1.47 -31.54
CA GLY A 927 -22.41 -1.54 -30.30
C GLY A 927 -22.51 -2.93 -29.68
N PHE A 928 -22.38 -4.01 -30.45
CA PHE A 928 -22.27 -5.37 -29.92
C PHE A 928 -20.87 -5.61 -29.37
N LEU A 929 -19.82 -5.28 -30.13
CA LEU A 929 -18.43 -5.41 -29.67
C LEU A 929 -18.18 -4.62 -28.38
N GLY A 930 -18.66 -3.38 -28.29
CA GLY A 930 -18.51 -2.55 -27.09
C GLY A 930 -19.23 -3.10 -25.85
N MET A 931 -20.30 -3.89 -26.00
CA MET A 931 -20.95 -4.57 -24.87
C MET A 931 -20.31 -5.92 -24.54
N SER A 932 -19.76 -6.62 -25.54
CA SER A 932 -19.17 -7.94 -25.37
C SER A 932 -17.76 -7.92 -24.77
N ILE A 933 -17.02 -6.82 -24.92
CA ILE A 933 -15.67 -6.67 -24.36
C ILE A 933 -15.78 -6.17 -22.91
N PRO A 934 -15.26 -6.91 -21.91
CA PRO A 934 -15.20 -6.44 -20.54
C PRO A 934 -14.41 -5.13 -20.42
N GLY A 935 -14.90 -4.17 -19.64
CA GLY A 935 -14.29 -2.85 -19.52
C GLY A 935 -12.83 -2.88 -19.05
N PHE A 936 -12.48 -3.77 -18.11
CA PHE A 936 -11.09 -3.92 -17.66
C PHE A 936 -10.18 -4.48 -18.76
N LEU A 937 -10.68 -5.41 -19.59
CA LEU A 937 -9.92 -5.96 -20.71
C LEU A 937 -9.70 -4.87 -21.76
N LEU A 938 -10.74 -4.07 -22.05
CA LEU A 938 -10.61 -2.89 -22.90
C LEU A 938 -9.59 -1.91 -22.31
N ALA A 939 -9.56 -1.72 -20.99
CA ALA A 939 -8.55 -0.88 -20.33
C ALA A 939 -7.13 -1.40 -20.55
N ILE A 940 -6.89 -2.70 -20.31
CA ILE A 940 -5.58 -3.32 -20.53
C ILE A 940 -5.14 -3.22 -21.99
N VAL A 941 -6.05 -3.52 -22.93
CA VAL A 941 -5.76 -3.43 -24.37
C VAL A 941 -5.49 -1.99 -24.78
N MET A 942 -6.31 -1.03 -24.35
CA MET A 942 -6.11 0.38 -24.67
C MET A 942 -4.83 0.91 -24.04
N MET A 943 -4.50 0.50 -22.82
CA MET A 943 -3.24 0.85 -22.17
C MET A 943 -2.04 0.28 -22.95
N TYR A 944 -2.09 -0.99 -23.35
CA TYR A 944 -1.06 -1.62 -24.19
C TYR A 944 -0.92 -0.93 -25.55
N LEU A 945 -2.03 -0.72 -26.27
CA LEU A 945 -2.04 -0.05 -27.57
C LEU A 945 -1.55 1.39 -27.44
N SER A 946 -1.90 2.05 -26.33
CA SER A 946 -1.47 3.41 -26.06
C SER A 946 0.03 3.50 -25.79
N LEU A 947 0.56 2.61 -24.96
CA LEU A 947 2.00 2.52 -24.73
C LEU A 947 2.74 2.14 -26.03
N LYS A 948 2.28 1.10 -26.73
CA LYS A 948 2.96 0.57 -27.93
C LYS A 948 2.93 1.49 -29.14
N TYR A 949 1.78 2.09 -29.46
CA TYR A 949 1.61 2.88 -30.70
C TYR A 949 1.64 4.38 -30.47
N PHE A 950 1.39 4.83 -29.23
CA PHE A 950 1.27 6.26 -28.91
C PHE A 950 2.23 6.73 -27.81
N ASN A 951 2.96 5.82 -27.15
CA ASN A 951 3.88 6.10 -26.03
C ASN A 951 3.24 6.95 -24.92
N LEU A 952 1.94 6.75 -24.65
CA LEU A 952 1.27 7.44 -23.56
C LEU A 952 1.19 6.51 -22.35
N ASN A 953 1.73 6.95 -21.23
CA ASN A 953 1.46 6.34 -19.93
C ASN A 953 0.11 6.89 -19.44
N ILE A 954 -0.97 6.16 -19.69
CA ILE A 954 -2.33 6.62 -19.36
C ILE A 954 -2.84 6.03 -18.02
N SER A 955 -1.96 5.99 -17.02
CA SER A 955 -2.37 5.68 -15.65
C SER A 955 -2.57 6.94 -14.83
N GLY A 956 -3.54 6.92 -13.93
CA GLY A 956 -3.89 8.06 -13.09
C GLY A 956 -4.72 9.12 -13.84
N LEU A 957 -5.02 10.21 -13.13
CA LEU A 957 -5.77 11.36 -13.65
C LEU A 957 -4.91 12.61 -13.83
N PHE A 958 -3.64 12.55 -13.44
CA PHE A 958 -2.71 13.68 -13.49
C PHE A 958 -1.30 13.20 -13.84
N SER A 959 -0.51 14.04 -14.50
CA SER A 959 0.92 13.79 -14.69
C SER A 959 1.69 13.93 -13.36
N PRO A 960 2.89 13.32 -13.20
CA PRO A 960 3.64 13.35 -11.94
C PRO A 960 3.86 14.77 -11.38
N GLU A 961 4.10 15.73 -12.28
CA GLU A 961 4.30 17.15 -11.96
C GLU A 961 3.07 17.81 -11.31
N TYR A 962 1.87 17.57 -11.87
CA TYR A 962 0.61 18.15 -11.39
C TYR A 962 -0.09 17.32 -10.31
N ALA A 963 0.21 16.02 -10.23
CA ALA A 963 -0.29 15.13 -9.21
C ALA A 963 0.17 15.59 -7.81
N GLY A 964 1.42 16.07 -7.71
CA GLY A 964 1.97 16.68 -6.50
C GLY A 964 1.51 18.12 -6.21
N GLN A 965 0.67 18.75 -7.04
CA GLN A 965 0.24 20.12 -6.82
C GLN A 965 -1.08 20.17 -6.01
N PRO A 966 -1.13 20.79 -4.81
CA PRO A 966 -2.36 20.86 -4.03
C PRO A 966 -3.43 21.81 -4.63
N GLU A 967 -3.02 22.80 -5.41
CA GLU A 967 -3.92 23.82 -5.95
C GLU A 967 -4.50 23.46 -7.32
N TRP A 968 -5.77 23.81 -7.53
CA TRP A 968 -6.40 23.79 -8.85
C TRP A 968 -5.94 25.00 -9.65
N THR A 969 -4.85 24.83 -10.41
CA THR A 969 -4.42 25.78 -11.43
C THR A 969 -5.08 25.47 -12.77
N TRP A 970 -5.08 26.45 -13.68
CA TRP A 970 -5.52 26.21 -15.04
C TRP A 970 -4.69 25.12 -15.73
N GLY A 971 -3.38 25.07 -15.46
CA GLY A 971 -2.49 24.00 -15.91
C GLY A 971 -2.95 22.62 -15.43
N LYS A 972 -3.22 22.47 -14.13
CA LYS A 972 -3.72 21.22 -13.55
C LYS A 972 -5.11 20.81 -14.10
N PHE A 973 -5.98 21.77 -14.38
CA PHE A 973 -7.28 21.48 -14.99
C PHE A 973 -7.13 20.98 -16.43
N VAL A 974 -6.24 21.58 -17.22
CA VAL A 974 -5.92 21.10 -18.57
C VAL A 974 -5.28 19.72 -18.51
N ASP A 975 -4.35 19.48 -17.58
CA ASP A 975 -3.72 18.18 -17.34
C ASP A 975 -4.76 17.11 -16.98
N LEU A 976 -5.73 17.42 -16.11
CA LEU A 976 -6.86 16.52 -15.85
C LEU A 976 -7.59 16.17 -17.14
N LEU A 977 -7.95 17.14 -17.98
CA LEU A 977 -8.66 16.87 -19.23
C LEU A 977 -7.84 16.00 -20.20
N GLN A 978 -6.50 16.13 -20.18
CA GLN A 978 -5.59 15.30 -20.98
C GLN A 978 -5.56 13.83 -20.54
N HIS A 979 -5.81 13.55 -19.26
CA HIS A 979 -5.81 12.18 -18.73
C HIS A 979 -7.22 11.60 -18.57
N LEU A 980 -8.24 12.44 -18.39
CA LEU A 980 -9.62 12.03 -18.09
C LEU A 980 -10.33 11.34 -19.26
N TRP A 981 -9.99 11.68 -20.51
CA TRP A 981 -10.72 11.19 -21.68
C TRP A 981 -10.62 9.68 -21.86
N LEU A 982 -9.49 9.04 -21.49
CA LEU A 982 -9.32 7.60 -21.67
C LEU A 982 -10.23 6.81 -20.71
N PRO A 983 -10.21 7.04 -19.38
CA PRO A 983 -11.20 6.47 -18.47
C PRO A 983 -12.63 6.67 -18.95
N VAL A 984 -12.96 7.87 -19.43
CA VAL A 984 -14.29 8.20 -19.98
C VAL A 984 -14.63 7.37 -21.20
N VAL A 985 -13.69 7.11 -22.11
CA VAL A 985 -13.90 6.27 -23.29
C VAL A 985 -14.06 4.80 -22.87
N ILE A 986 -13.17 4.27 -22.03
CA ILE A 986 -13.21 2.86 -21.62
C ILE A 986 -14.52 2.54 -20.90
N ILE A 987 -14.89 3.37 -19.91
CA ILE A 987 -16.12 3.21 -19.14
C ILE A 987 -17.34 3.53 -20.02
N GLY A 988 -17.23 4.54 -20.88
CA GLY A 988 -18.33 5.02 -21.72
C GLY A 988 -18.65 4.13 -22.93
N VAL A 989 -17.72 3.33 -23.45
CA VAL A 989 -17.95 2.48 -24.64
C VAL A 989 -19.05 1.44 -24.39
N SER A 990 -19.01 0.75 -23.25
CA SER A 990 -20.03 -0.24 -22.86
C SER A 990 -21.39 0.41 -22.65
N GLY A 991 -21.43 1.54 -21.94
CA GLY A 991 -22.64 2.35 -21.74
C GLY A 991 -23.20 2.87 -23.07
N THR A 992 -22.35 3.37 -23.96
CA THR A 992 -22.74 3.87 -25.29
C THR A 992 -23.37 2.77 -26.13
N ALA A 993 -22.75 1.59 -26.17
CA ALA A 993 -23.26 0.41 -26.85
C ALA A 993 -24.67 0.00 -26.39
N GLY A 994 -24.92 0.02 -25.08
CA GLY A 994 -26.25 -0.21 -24.50
C GLY A 994 -27.24 0.89 -24.89
N MET A 995 -26.85 2.15 -24.72
CA MET A 995 -27.72 3.30 -24.96
C MET A 995 -28.07 3.50 -26.44
N ILE A 996 -27.20 3.15 -27.39
CA ILE A 996 -27.52 3.13 -28.83
C ILE A 996 -28.73 2.22 -29.09
N ARG A 997 -28.75 1.03 -28.49
CA ARG A 997 -29.85 0.07 -28.66
C ARG A 997 -31.14 0.56 -28.03
N VAL A 998 -31.06 1.14 -26.84
CA VAL A 998 -32.22 1.76 -26.17
C VAL A 998 -32.79 2.88 -27.04
N MET A 999 -31.95 3.80 -27.54
CA MET A 999 -32.40 4.88 -28.41
C MET A 999 -33.03 4.35 -29.70
N ARG A 1000 -32.37 3.37 -30.33
CA ARG A 1000 -32.82 2.79 -31.59
C ARG A 1000 -34.18 2.12 -31.43
N GLY A 1001 -34.33 1.28 -30.41
CA GLY A 1001 -35.58 0.57 -30.11
C GLY A 1001 -36.72 1.56 -29.85
N ASN A 1002 -36.52 2.48 -28.90
CA ASN A 1002 -37.55 3.45 -28.53
C ASN A 1002 -37.95 4.36 -29.69
N LEU A 1003 -36.98 4.82 -30.48
CA LEU A 1003 -37.27 5.68 -31.62
C LEU A 1003 -37.98 4.92 -32.74
N LEU A 1004 -37.64 3.65 -32.99
CA LEU A 1004 -38.35 2.82 -33.97
C LEU A 1004 -39.83 2.62 -33.60
N ASP A 1005 -40.13 2.48 -32.31
CA ASP A 1005 -41.51 2.35 -31.83
C ASP A 1005 -42.28 3.68 -31.93
N GLU A 1006 -41.64 4.80 -31.61
CA GLU A 1006 -42.24 6.14 -31.72
C GLU A 1006 -42.49 6.56 -33.18
N LEU A 1007 -41.57 6.24 -34.10
CA LEU A 1007 -41.69 6.61 -35.52
C LEU A 1007 -42.92 6.01 -36.20
N LYS A 1008 -43.45 4.88 -35.69
CA LYS A 1008 -44.63 4.19 -36.24
C LYS A 1008 -45.95 4.74 -35.72
N LYS A 1009 -45.94 5.71 -34.80
CA LYS A 1009 -47.18 6.20 -34.17
C LYS A 1009 -47.99 7.15 -35.06
N PRO A 1010 -49.34 7.17 -34.94
CA PRO A 1010 -50.21 7.98 -35.81
C PRO A 1010 -49.94 9.48 -35.82
N TYR A 1011 -49.39 10.04 -34.74
CA TYR A 1011 -49.07 11.48 -34.69
C TYR A 1011 -47.88 11.84 -35.59
N VAL A 1012 -46.93 10.91 -35.79
CA VAL A 1012 -45.78 11.10 -36.70
C VAL A 1012 -46.25 11.06 -38.15
N THR A 1013 -47.08 10.08 -38.51
CA THR A 1013 -47.64 9.95 -39.86
C THR A 1013 -48.53 11.14 -40.23
N THR A 1014 -49.35 11.61 -39.28
CA THR A 1014 -50.20 12.80 -39.46
C THR A 1014 -49.36 14.06 -39.68
N ALA A 1015 -48.27 14.24 -38.93
CA ALA A 1015 -47.41 15.41 -39.07
C ALA A 1015 -46.56 15.39 -40.35
N LEU A 1016 -46.16 14.19 -40.82
CA LEU A 1016 -45.59 14.00 -42.16
C LEU A 1016 -46.60 14.36 -43.26
N ALA A 1017 -47.85 13.90 -43.14
CA ALA A 1017 -48.93 14.23 -44.09
C ALA A 1017 -49.25 15.73 -44.13
N LYS A 1018 -49.05 16.46 -43.01
CA LYS A 1018 -49.14 17.93 -42.94
C LYS A 1018 -47.93 18.68 -43.52
N GLY A 1019 -46.95 17.98 -44.08
CA GLY A 1019 -45.79 18.60 -44.75
C GLY A 1019 -44.72 19.15 -43.81
N VAL A 1020 -44.68 18.75 -42.54
CA VAL A 1020 -43.63 19.18 -41.61
C VAL A 1020 -42.28 18.63 -42.07
N ARG A 1021 -41.26 19.50 -42.16
CA ARG A 1021 -39.90 19.10 -42.59
C ARG A 1021 -39.37 17.93 -41.74
N PRO A 1022 -38.83 16.83 -42.33
CA PRO A 1022 -38.47 15.60 -41.62
C PRO A 1022 -37.53 15.79 -40.42
N ILE A 1023 -36.49 16.63 -40.53
CA ILE A 1023 -35.53 16.85 -39.43
C ILE A 1023 -36.19 17.61 -38.26
N ARG A 1024 -37.03 18.61 -38.56
CA ARG A 1024 -37.75 19.37 -37.53
C ARG A 1024 -38.83 18.50 -36.88
N LEU A 1025 -39.49 17.64 -37.66
CA LEU A 1025 -40.44 16.67 -37.13
C LEU A 1025 -39.75 15.72 -36.15
N LEU A 1026 -38.65 15.09 -36.58
CA LEU A 1026 -37.92 14.07 -35.85
C LEU A 1026 -37.49 14.55 -34.46
N PHE A 1027 -36.80 15.69 -34.38
CA PHE A 1027 -36.31 16.23 -33.10
C PHE A 1027 -37.42 16.83 -32.23
N LYS A 1028 -38.49 17.37 -32.82
CA LYS A 1028 -39.58 18.02 -32.06
C LYS A 1028 -40.52 17.01 -31.38
N TYR A 1029 -40.74 15.85 -31.98
CA TYR A 1029 -41.75 14.88 -31.49
C TYR A 1029 -41.15 13.52 -31.08
N PRO A 1030 -40.79 12.58 -31.99
CA PRO A 1030 -40.44 11.21 -31.59
C PRO A 1030 -39.09 11.12 -30.85
N VAL A 1031 -38.06 11.92 -31.21
CA VAL A 1031 -36.77 11.90 -30.48
C VAL A 1031 -36.95 12.38 -29.04
N ARG A 1032 -37.73 13.44 -28.84
CA ARG A 1032 -38.02 13.97 -27.50
C ARG A 1032 -38.62 12.89 -26.58
N ILE A 1033 -39.46 12.00 -27.12
CA ILE A 1033 -40.08 10.92 -26.34
C ILE A 1033 -39.11 9.74 -26.16
N ALA A 1034 -38.35 9.41 -27.21
CA ALA A 1034 -37.35 8.34 -27.16
C ALA A 1034 -36.19 8.62 -26.19
N LEU A 1035 -35.98 9.88 -25.80
CA LEU A 1035 -35.03 10.29 -24.76
C LEU A 1035 -35.46 9.93 -23.34
N ASN A 1036 -36.73 9.57 -23.08
CA ASN A 1036 -37.19 9.31 -21.72
C ASN A 1036 -36.31 8.25 -21.01
N PRO A 1037 -36.01 7.08 -21.60
CA PRO A 1037 -35.15 6.10 -20.94
C PRO A 1037 -33.68 6.52 -20.77
N PHE A 1038 -33.17 7.49 -21.55
CA PHE A 1038 -31.85 8.09 -21.31
C PHE A 1038 -31.84 8.86 -20.00
N ILE A 1039 -32.88 9.69 -19.81
CA ILE A 1039 -33.00 10.49 -18.61
C ILE A 1039 -33.29 9.59 -17.40
N SER A 1040 -34.20 8.61 -17.54
CA SER A 1040 -34.52 7.63 -16.51
C SER A 1040 -33.31 6.82 -16.02
N GLY A 1041 -32.34 6.56 -16.91
CA GLY A 1041 -31.15 5.78 -16.61
C GLY A 1041 -30.13 6.50 -15.71
N ILE A 1042 -30.17 7.84 -15.60
CA ILE A 1042 -29.16 8.62 -14.84
C ILE A 1042 -29.01 8.13 -13.40
N GLY A 1043 -30.12 7.74 -12.76
CA GLY A 1043 -30.11 7.27 -11.38
C GLY A 1043 -29.31 5.98 -11.16
N GLY A 1044 -29.19 5.12 -12.17
CA GLY A 1044 -28.44 3.87 -12.09
C GLY A 1044 -26.96 3.99 -12.42
N ILE A 1045 -26.55 5.07 -13.09
CA ILE A 1045 -25.17 5.22 -13.60
C ILE A 1045 -24.16 5.38 -12.47
N PHE A 1046 -24.50 6.10 -11.39
CA PHE A 1046 -23.58 6.32 -10.28
C PHE A 1046 -23.17 5.01 -9.56
N PRO A 1047 -24.11 4.11 -9.17
CA PRO A 1047 -23.75 2.77 -8.67
C PRO A 1047 -23.01 1.89 -9.69
N GLU A 1048 -23.42 1.91 -10.96
CA GLU A 1048 -22.84 1.08 -12.02
C GLU A 1048 -21.37 1.43 -12.29
N LEU A 1049 -21.03 2.72 -12.23
CA LEU A 1049 -19.67 3.22 -12.43
C LEU A 1049 -18.70 2.76 -11.34
N ILE A 1050 -19.21 2.31 -10.20
CA ILE A 1050 -18.40 1.76 -9.11
C ILE A 1050 -18.34 0.25 -9.21
N GLY A 1051 -19.46 -0.44 -9.43
CA GLY A 1051 -19.45 -1.89 -9.60
C GLY A 1051 -18.60 -2.31 -10.81
N GLY A 1052 -18.90 -1.78 -11.99
CA GLY A 1052 -18.18 -2.11 -13.23
C GLY A 1052 -16.90 -1.28 -13.43
N GLY A 1053 -16.89 -0.04 -12.92
CA GLY A 1053 -15.75 0.86 -13.08
C GLY A 1053 -14.69 0.74 -11.99
N ALA A 1054 -14.93 0.13 -10.81
CA ALA A 1054 -13.88 -0.04 -9.80
C ALA A 1054 -12.72 -0.89 -10.32
N ILE A 1055 -13.00 -1.97 -11.06
CA ILE A 1055 -11.95 -2.80 -11.68
C ILE A 1055 -11.21 -1.99 -12.75
N VAL A 1056 -11.92 -1.19 -13.54
CA VAL A 1056 -11.30 -0.30 -14.54
C VAL A 1056 -10.44 0.76 -13.86
N SER A 1057 -10.91 1.38 -12.78
CA SER A 1057 -10.17 2.32 -11.95
C SER A 1057 -8.95 1.68 -11.32
N LEU A 1058 -9.05 0.43 -10.87
CA LEU A 1058 -7.91 -0.33 -10.35
C LEU A 1058 -6.89 -0.63 -11.44
N VAL A 1059 -7.31 -0.94 -12.66
CA VAL A 1059 -6.41 -1.18 -13.81
C VAL A 1059 -5.78 0.10 -14.35
N LEU A 1060 -6.45 1.24 -14.19
CA LEU A 1060 -5.99 2.54 -14.66
C LEU A 1060 -5.36 3.39 -13.54
N SER A 1061 -5.18 2.86 -12.32
CA SER A 1061 -4.71 3.63 -11.15
C SER A 1061 -5.51 4.91 -10.84
N LEU A 1062 -6.83 4.91 -11.01
CA LEU A 1062 -7.62 6.12 -10.82
C LEU A 1062 -7.90 6.37 -9.33
N PRO A 1063 -7.60 7.57 -8.79
CA PRO A 1063 -7.88 7.94 -7.39
C PRO A 1063 -9.38 8.19 -7.16
N THR A 1064 -10.17 7.12 -7.24
CA THR A 1064 -11.64 7.13 -7.16
C THR A 1064 -12.12 6.30 -5.96
N ILE A 1065 -13.41 6.36 -5.66
CA ILE A 1065 -14.01 5.60 -4.54
C ILE A 1065 -13.92 4.09 -4.75
N GLY A 1066 -13.93 3.61 -6.01
CA GLY A 1066 -13.94 2.18 -6.32
C GLY A 1066 -12.78 1.39 -5.70
N PRO A 1067 -11.51 1.73 -6.01
CA PRO A 1067 -10.35 1.09 -5.39
C PRO A 1067 -10.35 1.21 -3.87
N LEU A 1068 -10.69 2.39 -3.34
CA LEU A 1068 -10.74 2.62 -1.89
C LEU A 1068 -11.76 1.71 -1.18
N LEU A 1069 -12.90 1.43 -1.83
CA LEU A 1069 -13.92 0.53 -1.28
C LEU A 1069 -13.41 -0.92 -1.25
N LEU A 1070 -12.70 -1.33 -2.29
CA LEU A 1070 -12.07 -2.64 -2.34
C LEU A 1070 -11.02 -2.79 -1.23
N ASP A 1071 -10.18 -1.79 -1.04
CA ASP A 1071 -9.16 -1.79 0.02
C ASP A 1071 -9.80 -1.89 1.41
N ALA A 1072 -10.84 -1.10 1.69
CA ALA A 1072 -11.57 -1.18 2.95
C ALA A 1072 -12.21 -2.55 3.21
N LEU A 1073 -12.73 -3.20 2.15
CA LEU A 1073 -13.28 -4.56 2.25
C LEU A 1073 -12.18 -5.61 2.50
N MET A 1074 -11.01 -5.46 1.87
CA MET A 1074 -9.86 -6.35 2.06
C MET A 1074 -9.21 -6.20 3.45
N MET A 1075 -9.26 -5.00 4.02
CA MET A 1075 -8.78 -4.69 5.37
C MET A 1075 -9.83 -4.95 6.47
N GLU A 1076 -11.02 -5.41 6.10
CA GLU A 1076 -12.15 -5.61 7.01
C GLU A 1076 -12.48 -4.34 7.84
N ASP A 1077 -12.31 -3.16 7.23
CA ASP A 1077 -12.66 -1.87 7.82
C ASP A 1077 -14.16 -1.61 7.63
N LEU A 1078 -14.93 -2.18 8.54
CA LEU A 1078 -16.40 -2.24 8.47
C LEU A 1078 -17.05 -0.85 8.34
N TYR A 1079 -16.63 0.10 9.18
CA TYR A 1079 -17.20 1.45 9.18
C TYR A 1079 -16.85 2.22 7.91
N MET A 1080 -15.63 2.08 7.40
CA MET A 1080 -15.21 2.71 6.16
C MET A 1080 -16.00 2.17 4.97
N ALA A 1081 -16.06 0.84 4.80
CA ALA A 1081 -16.81 0.21 3.72
C ALA A 1081 -18.31 0.57 3.77
N GLY A 1082 -18.91 0.61 4.96
CA GLY A 1082 -20.33 0.92 5.12
C GLY A 1082 -20.73 2.34 4.84
N SER A 1083 -19.95 3.28 5.35
CA SER A 1083 -20.18 4.69 5.06
C SER A 1083 -19.97 4.99 3.58
N MET A 1084 -19.03 4.30 2.91
CA MET A 1084 -18.87 4.36 1.47
C MET A 1084 -20.11 3.86 0.74
N LEU A 1085 -20.59 2.64 1.02
CA LEU A 1085 -21.82 2.09 0.42
C LEU A 1085 -23.03 3.02 0.62
N MET A 1086 -23.12 3.68 1.77
CA MET A 1086 -24.21 4.61 2.06
C MET A 1086 -24.13 5.91 1.27
N VAL A 1087 -22.93 6.51 1.14
CA VAL A 1087 -22.72 7.69 0.27
C VAL A 1087 -23.10 7.37 -1.17
N LEU A 1088 -22.76 6.18 -1.65
CA LEU A 1088 -23.08 5.74 -3.01
C LEU A 1088 -24.58 5.54 -3.22
N SER A 1089 -25.23 4.94 -2.24
CA SER A 1089 -26.68 4.78 -2.23
C SER A 1089 -27.40 6.12 -2.24
N LEU A 1090 -26.89 7.08 -1.46
CA LEU A 1090 -27.38 8.46 -1.47
C LEU A 1090 -27.23 9.10 -2.85
N LEU A 1091 -26.08 8.96 -3.51
CA LEU A 1091 -25.86 9.49 -4.86
C LEU A 1091 -26.78 8.83 -5.90
N GLY A 1092 -27.01 7.52 -5.82
CA GLY A 1092 -27.93 6.81 -6.73
C GLY A 1092 -29.39 7.25 -6.57
N VAL A 1093 -29.84 7.39 -5.32
CA VAL A 1093 -31.19 7.90 -5.02
C VAL A 1093 -31.34 9.37 -5.46
N MET A 1094 -30.32 10.20 -5.26
CA MET A 1094 -30.28 11.58 -5.76
C MET A 1094 -30.26 11.64 -7.29
N GLY A 1095 -29.49 10.79 -7.95
CA GLY A 1095 -29.46 10.67 -9.41
C GLY A 1095 -30.83 10.29 -9.97
N THR A 1096 -31.58 9.43 -9.25
CA THR A 1096 -32.95 9.05 -9.61
C THR A 1096 -33.90 10.26 -9.48
N LEU A 1097 -33.77 11.07 -8.43
CA LEU A 1097 -34.51 12.32 -8.28
C LEU A 1097 -34.20 13.31 -9.41
N VAL A 1098 -32.93 13.50 -9.76
CA VAL A 1098 -32.52 14.36 -10.89
C VAL A 1098 -33.13 13.85 -12.20
N SER A 1099 -33.10 12.54 -12.42
CA SER A 1099 -33.78 11.88 -13.54
C SER A 1099 -35.28 12.23 -13.58
N ASP A 1100 -35.99 12.07 -12.46
CA ASP A 1100 -37.42 12.37 -12.36
C ASP A 1100 -37.73 13.84 -12.68
N LEU A 1101 -36.89 14.78 -12.21
CA LEU A 1101 -37.02 16.21 -12.49
C LEU A 1101 -36.76 16.55 -13.96
N LEU A 1102 -35.73 15.95 -14.56
CA LEU A 1102 -35.42 16.12 -15.98
C LEU A 1102 -36.50 15.51 -16.87
N LEU A 1103 -37.10 14.37 -16.48
CA LEU A 1103 -38.24 13.78 -17.17
C LEU A 1103 -39.45 14.72 -17.12
N LEU A 1104 -39.70 15.36 -15.98
CA LEU A 1104 -40.78 16.33 -15.84
C LEU A 1104 -40.60 17.59 -16.69
N ALA A 1105 -39.35 18.00 -16.92
CA ALA A 1105 -39.02 19.08 -17.84
C ALA A 1105 -39.14 18.63 -19.31
N LEU A 1106 -38.73 17.39 -19.61
CA LEU A 1106 -38.74 16.82 -20.95
C LEU A 1106 -40.15 16.46 -21.43
N ASP A 1107 -41.00 15.83 -20.62
CA ASP A 1107 -42.36 15.43 -20.97
C ASP A 1107 -43.41 15.99 -19.99
N PRO A 1108 -44.14 17.06 -20.39
CA PRO A 1108 -45.18 17.67 -19.54
C PRO A 1108 -46.34 16.72 -19.21
N ARG A 1109 -46.52 15.61 -19.94
CA ARG A 1109 -47.60 14.64 -19.68
C ARG A 1109 -47.44 13.92 -18.34
N ILE A 1110 -46.20 13.79 -17.86
CA ILE A 1110 -45.88 13.21 -16.56
C ILE A 1110 -46.52 14.01 -15.41
N ARG A 1111 -46.83 15.31 -15.63
CA ARG A 1111 -47.56 16.16 -14.66
C ARG A 1111 -49.05 15.80 -14.52
N MET A 1112 -49.65 15.21 -15.56
CA MET A 1112 -51.11 15.02 -15.67
C MET A 1112 -51.59 13.68 -15.11
N GLU A 1113 -50.71 12.66 -15.01
CA GLU A 1113 -51.08 11.35 -14.46
C GLU A 1113 -51.06 11.31 -12.92
N GLY A 1114 -50.34 12.22 -12.26
CA GLY A 1114 -50.27 12.31 -10.78
C GLY A 1114 -51.57 12.75 -10.08
N GLY A 1115 -52.66 12.97 -10.83
CA GLY A 1115 -53.99 13.25 -10.31
C GLY A 1115 -55.02 12.14 -10.53
N THR A 1116 -54.63 11.03 -11.17
CA THR A 1116 -55.53 9.88 -11.43
C THR A 1116 -54.73 8.58 -11.39
N ARG A 1117 -54.46 8.10 -10.18
CA ARG A 1117 -54.39 6.68 -9.87
C ARG A 1117 -55.10 6.42 -8.56
#